data_AF-Q6MEB7-F1
#
_entry.id   AF-Q6MEB7-F1
#
_cell.length_a   1.000
_cell.length_b   1.000
_cell.length_c   1.000
_cell.angle_alpha   90.00
_cell.angle_beta   90.00
_cell.angle_gamma   90.00
#
_symmetry.space_group_name_H-M   'P 1'
#
loop_
_entity.id
_entity.type
_entity.pdbx_description
1 polymer ?
#
loop_
_entity_poly.entity_id
_entity_poly.type
_entity_poly.pdbx_seq_one_letter_code
_entity_poly.pdbx_strand_id
1 'polypeptide(L)'
;MTKSLESLPSTASAFPSSPCFSLCHISQAQTFPDIQALIDSFRSTEFLNLSFRHRFRMINKTLCDLINQAPTQSFLLSAILDFMERVNREKILSESLTMNTFEFWLNNFSELSDEENYAIRAKIVGKWIPRSDYQAFFPIGMDKSYNGTHFIAAHLSPDVDTMIASFWGWVDAFASRVTRGLHQWCLPGGPPDSPISSIVSEMFGEGLFNCLARTAQTITLTAIDLVSQKDFIKEAKETLTGYIDHETNEKAIILIDENGHYLGDWQSSDVETVRQIIILFKSCLRWFKNNLHTKLISLFAKTNLSVIDFPLFNSSVFDVKIKDCEPVQEFNEKQKNDLHDFFYKILHVKKGLSGTFDDLIQALNFLSVSELLYFQHSIKSLPKSSIFDEQGKLKEDCPKIFLKLEKIINQLDAAIQNVRNYVERLDIVLGVKHKVLGSSLLYVNLRSDIDEIRHKMQSHDFITVVIPEKDGSLFPVGVIRATDLRMNGLGTITLRDFCNLEEVKMASYLEVISVVDHHKSSLKTLSVPTALIGDTQSCNVLIAEQAFLINDRYSLGGMTAQAIDNRIQKLALSTGNSSQIRILQRLLQRRLVTYQTNQFFVHPQREFQEYLCYLHAILDDTDLLTKVSNRDLFCIAQLLNRLKSLSMGYETEIIHFDDIPLDKKFTKIAAQRILQQQDMYQFYKKIYDLRESSVQKNLQLCVEGCYSNIFLDAKEQNGCARVGQTKMFAFNFPFFLEHAQSIRSTWLNKSREINRDKPEIDLHLHMISTIASSEEVYRNQIGPYSHQDELWFWIPNTLQASDHLNSFLTGFQTVAKSFVENMSVEFLGPNAQNYQIIFSSHFPHIPQKIVNESQKGMSLAILRFKAGALNSRKSMVTPFLPRLT
;
A
#
# COMPACT_ATOMS: atom_id res chain seq x y z
N MET A 1 27.08 -77.61 20.19
CA MET A 1 25.79 -77.77 20.90
C MET A 1 25.78 -76.75 22.02
N THR A 2 25.25 -75.54 21.87
CA THR A 2 23.86 -75.06 21.63
C THR A 2 23.22 -74.53 22.91
N LYS A 3 22.66 -73.32 22.77
CA LYS A 3 21.68 -72.60 23.61
C LYS A 3 22.26 -71.71 24.71
N SER A 4 21.76 -70.51 24.97
CA SER A 4 20.95 -69.53 24.22
C SER A 4 20.86 -68.36 25.19
N LEU A 5 21.40 -67.19 24.84
CA LEU A 5 21.14 -65.95 25.57
C LEU A 5 19.80 -65.42 25.07
N GLU A 6 18.75 -65.73 25.80
CA GLU A 6 17.43 -65.11 25.63
C GLU A 6 17.43 -63.72 26.26
N SER A 7 16.81 -62.83 25.50
CA SER A 7 16.51 -61.42 25.72
C SER A 7 15.76 -61.13 27.01
N LEU A 8 16.23 -60.13 27.76
CA LEU A 8 15.39 -59.34 28.66
C LEU A 8 14.95 -58.06 27.92
N PRO A 9 13.64 -57.75 27.90
CA PRO A 9 13.09 -56.66 27.10
C PRO A 9 13.41 -55.30 27.72
N SER A 10 13.97 -54.39 26.92
CA SER A 10 14.05 -52.97 27.26
C SER A 10 12.63 -52.41 27.31
N THR A 11 12.14 -52.16 28.52
CA THR A 11 10.90 -51.39 28.74
C THR A 11 11.15 -49.94 28.35
N ALA A 12 11.05 -49.65 27.06
CA ALA A 12 10.76 -48.31 26.58
C ALA A 12 9.36 -47.96 27.11
N SER A 13 9.30 -47.02 28.05
CA SER A 13 8.04 -46.42 28.48
C SER A 13 7.40 -45.77 27.26
N ALA A 14 6.41 -46.44 26.68
CA ALA A 14 5.54 -45.87 25.68
C ALA A 14 4.77 -44.70 26.32
N PHE A 15 5.29 -43.48 26.15
CA PHE A 15 4.47 -42.29 26.30
C PHE A 15 3.32 -42.41 25.29
N PRO A 16 2.07 -42.07 25.68
CA PRO A 16 0.97 -42.04 24.72
C PRO A 16 1.40 -41.15 23.56
N SER A 17 1.39 -41.70 22.34
CA SER A 17 1.68 -40.98 21.10
C SER A 17 0.80 -39.74 21.07
N SER A 18 1.38 -38.58 21.38
CA SER A 18 0.69 -37.30 21.25
C SER A 18 0.23 -37.20 19.79
N PRO A 19 -1.00 -36.74 19.53
CA PRO A 19 -1.47 -36.62 18.15
C PRO A 19 -0.47 -35.77 17.35
N CYS A 20 -0.05 -36.32 16.19
CA CYS A 20 0.77 -35.63 15.20
C CYS A 20 0.07 -34.33 14.80
N PHE A 21 0.80 -33.27 14.43
CA PHE A 21 0.20 -32.08 13.84
C PHE A 21 -0.80 -32.50 12.77
N SER A 22 -2.06 -32.15 12.97
CA SER A 22 -3.03 -32.22 11.91
C SER A 22 -2.83 -30.97 11.05
N LEU A 23 -2.24 -31.14 9.87
CA LEU A 23 -2.18 -30.09 8.83
C LEU A 23 -3.57 -29.59 8.41
N CYS A 24 -4.65 -30.23 8.87
CA CYS A 24 -6.02 -29.72 8.78
C CYS A 24 -6.26 -28.41 9.56
N HIS A 25 -5.25 -27.90 10.29
CA HIS A 25 -5.29 -26.60 10.98
C HIS A 25 -4.63 -25.43 10.24
N ILE A 26 -4.21 -25.59 8.97
CA ILE A 26 -4.09 -24.41 8.10
C ILE A 26 -5.51 -23.88 7.95
N SER A 27 -5.90 -22.95 8.83
CA SER A 27 -7.24 -22.34 8.81
C SER A 27 -7.50 -21.91 7.39
N GLN A 28 -8.58 -22.42 6.82
CA GLN A 28 -9.10 -21.90 5.56
C GLN A 28 -9.37 -20.40 5.75
N ALA A 29 -9.27 -19.67 4.64
CA ALA A 29 -9.63 -18.26 4.60
C ALA A 29 -10.98 -18.06 5.28
N GLN A 30 -11.03 -17.12 6.22
CA GLN A 30 -12.24 -16.81 6.96
C GLN A 30 -13.16 -15.94 6.12
N THR A 31 -14.46 -16.01 6.39
CA THR A 31 -15.48 -15.21 5.73
C THR A 31 -16.45 -14.68 6.78
N PHE A 32 -16.95 -13.45 6.62
CA PHE A 32 -17.99 -12.93 7.51
C PHE A 32 -19.28 -13.76 7.37
N PRO A 33 -20.05 -13.96 8.47
CA PRO A 33 -21.36 -14.59 8.40
C PRO A 33 -22.27 -13.88 7.39
N ASP A 34 -23.07 -14.64 6.64
CA ASP A 34 -24.08 -14.14 5.68
C ASP A 34 -23.56 -13.17 4.60
N ILE A 35 -22.26 -13.21 4.30
CA ILE A 35 -21.62 -12.29 3.34
C ILE A 35 -22.30 -12.28 1.96
N GLN A 36 -22.82 -13.43 1.51
CA GLN A 36 -23.43 -13.54 0.19
C GLN A 36 -24.70 -12.69 0.10
N ALA A 37 -25.57 -12.79 1.11
CA ALA A 37 -26.79 -11.99 1.18
C ALA A 37 -26.48 -10.48 1.24
N LEU A 38 -25.40 -10.11 1.93
CA LEU A 38 -24.92 -8.74 2.00
C LEU A 38 -24.42 -8.23 0.64
N ILE A 39 -23.59 -9.02 -0.05
CA ILE A 39 -23.10 -8.70 -1.40
C ILE A 39 -24.26 -8.58 -2.38
N ASP A 40 -25.26 -9.44 -2.30
CA ASP A 40 -26.46 -9.38 -3.13
C ASP A 40 -27.30 -8.12 -2.85
N SER A 41 -27.31 -7.62 -1.61
CA SER A 41 -28.00 -6.36 -1.27
C SER A 41 -27.42 -5.15 -2.02
N PHE A 42 -26.11 -5.14 -2.29
CA PHE A 42 -25.43 -4.12 -3.09
C PHE A 42 -25.72 -4.23 -4.60
N ARG A 43 -26.45 -5.26 -5.03
CA ARG A 43 -26.93 -5.39 -6.43
C ARG A 43 -28.34 -4.88 -6.62
N SER A 44 -29.00 -4.43 -5.54
CA SER A 44 -30.32 -3.81 -5.65
C SER A 44 -30.27 -2.58 -6.55
N THR A 45 -31.33 -2.36 -7.33
CA THR A 45 -31.45 -1.19 -8.21
C THR A 45 -31.34 0.11 -7.43
N GLU A 46 -31.89 0.14 -6.21
CA GLU A 46 -31.78 1.29 -5.30
C GLU A 46 -30.32 1.62 -4.99
N PHE A 47 -29.51 0.62 -4.62
CA PHE A 47 -28.10 0.82 -4.33
C PHE A 47 -27.29 1.23 -5.57
N LEU A 48 -27.52 0.58 -6.71
CA LEU A 48 -26.78 0.87 -7.94
C LEU A 48 -27.11 2.24 -8.53
N ASN A 49 -28.29 2.79 -8.24
CA ASN A 49 -28.69 4.15 -8.60
C ASN A 49 -27.98 5.22 -7.75
N LEU A 50 -27.34 4.84 -6.64
CA LEU A 50 -26.55 5.78 -5.85
C LEU A 50 -25.28 6.20 -6.60
N SER A 51 -24.90 7.48 -6.42
CA SER A 51 -23.59 7.99 -6.85
C SER A 51 -22.45 7.07 -6.35
N PHE A 52 -21.31 7.07 -7.05
CA PHE A 52 -20.14 6.29 -6.65
C PHE A 52 -19.75 6.54 -5.18
N ARG A 53 -19.76 7.81 -4.76
CA ARG A 53 -19.44 8.22 -3.38
C ARG A 53 -20.34 7.56 -2.34
N HIS A 54 -21.65 7.59 -2.56
CA HIS A 54 -22.61 7.02 -1.61
C HIS A 54 -22.43 5.50 -1.51
N ARG A 55 -22.21 4.82 -2.63
CA ARG A 55 -21.86 3.39 -2.63
C ARG A 55 -20.56 3.10 -1.89
N PHE A 56 -19.50 3.87 -2.17
CA PHE A 56 -18.21 3.75 -1.50
C PHE A 56 -18.33 3.95 0.02
N ARG A 57 -19.05 4.99 0.47
CA ARG A 57 -19.30 5.24 1.90
C ARG A 57 -20.07 4.09 2.54
N MET A 58 -21.15 3.63 1.89
CA MET A 58 -21.97 2.54 2.43
C MET A 58 -21.19 1.24 2.56
N ILE A 59 -20.44 0.84 1.53
CA ILE A 59 -19.64 -0.40 1.56
C ILE A 59 -18.59 -0.35 2.67
N ASN A 60 -17.84 0.74 2.79
CA ASN A 60 -16.82 0.85 3.84
C ASN A 60 -17.44 0.95 5.24
N LYS A 61 -18.58 1.63 5.39
CA LYS A 61 -19.32 1.66 6.65
C LYS A 61 -19.80 0.27 7.04
N THR A 62 -20.39 -0.47 6.12
CA THR A 62 -20.81 -1.86 6.35
C THR A 62 -19.65 -2.74 6.76
N LEU A 63 -18.49 -2.64 6.10
CA LEU A 63 -17.29 -3.37 6.49
C LEU A 63 -16.83 -3.01 7.92
N CYS A 64 -16.84 -1.72 8.26
CA CYS A 64 -16.51 -1.26 9.61
C CYS A 64 -17.51 -1.78 10.65
N ASP A 65 -18.80 -1.81 10.34
CA ASP A 65 -19.85 -2.33 11.21
C ASP A 65 -19.68 -3.83 11.47
N LEU A 66 -19.33 -4.62 10.43
CA LEU A 66 -19.00 -6.04 10.59
C LEU A 66 -17.81 -6.27 11.53
N ILE A 67 -16.76 -5.45 11.42
CA ILE A 67 -15.58 -5.51 12.30
C ILE A 67 -15.98 -5.13 13.75
N ASN A 68 -16.81 -4.11 13.91
CA ASN A 68 -17.30 -3.68 15.21
C ASN A 68 -18.14 -4.76 15.91
N GLN A 69 -19.02 -5.45 15.17
CA GLN A 69 -19.88 -6.51 15.69
C GLN A 69 -19.12 -7.78 16.07
N ALA A 70 -17.93 -8.01 15.50
CA ALA A 70 -17.09 -9.15 15.86
C ALA A 70 -16.61 -9.06 17.33
N PRO A 71 -16.34 -10.19 18.00
CA PRO A 71 -15.80 -10.22 19.37
C PRO A 71 -14.57 -9.34 19.55
N THR A 72 -14.34 -8.81 20.76
CA THR A 72 -13.17 -7.96 21.05
C THR A 72 -11.85 -8.63 20.67
N GLN A 73 -11.71 -9.91 21.03
CA GLN A 73 -10.56 -10.73 20.66
C GLN A 73 -10.86 -11.45 19.35
N SER A 74 -10.65 -10.77 18.22
CA SER A 74 -10.84 -11.31 16.88
C SER A 74 -9.59 -11.14 16.02
N PHE A 75 -9.46 -11.97 14.99
CA PHE A 75 -8.47 -11.82 13.92
C PHE A 75 -9.17 -11.91 12.57
N LEU A 76 -9.41 -10.77 11.92
CA LEU A 76 -10.36 -10.66 10.81
C LEU A 76 -9.72 -10.39 9.44
N LEU A 77 -8.38 -10.35 9.35
CA LEU A 77 -7.67 -9.98 8.12
C LEU A 77 -8.16 -10.78 6.90
N SER A 78 -8.27 -12.11 7.03
CA SER A 78 -8.74 -12.96 5.93
C SER A 78 -10.20 -12.68 5.54
N ALA A 79 -11.10 -12.49 6.51
CA ALA A 79 -12.51 -12.17 6.26
C ALA A 79 -12.71 -10.83 5.55
N ILE A 80 -11.85 -9.85 5.84
CA ILE A 80 -11.87 -8.54 5.19
C ILE A 80 -11.36 -8.64 3.75
N LEU A 81 -10.28 -9.39 3.52
CA LEU A 81 -9.76 -9.62 2.18
C LEU A 81 -10.77 -10.37 1.30
N ASP A 82 -11.47 -11.36 1.84
CA ASP A 82 -12.58 -12.06 1.14
C ASP A 82 -13.74 -11.09 0.81
N PHE A 83 -14.13 -10.21 1.75
CA PHE A 83 -15.14 -9.18 1.49
C PHE A 83 -14.74 -8.25 0.34
N MET A 84 -13.51 -7.73 0.36
CA MET A 84 -13.01 -6.82 -0.67
C MET A 84 -12.94 -7.51 -2.04
N GLU A 85 -12.41 -8.74 -2.08
CA GLU A 85 -12.30 -9.52 -3.32
C GLU A 85 -13.68 -9.80 -3.92
N ARG A 86 -14.70 -10.13 -3.10
CA ARG A 86 -16.08 -10.30 -3.58
C ARG A 86 -16.66 -9.02 -4.17
N VAL A 87 -16.49 -7.88 -3.48
CA VAL A 87 -16.94 -6.57 -3.98
C VAL A 87 -16.30 -6.24 -5.34
N ASN A 88 -15.01 -6.53 -5.48
CA ASN A 88 -14.24 -6.30 -6.70
C ASN A 88 -14.64 -7.23 -7.84
N ARG A 89 -14.75 -8.53 -7.57
CA ARG A 89 -15.16 -9.55 -8.54
C ARG A 89 -16.55 -9.26 -9.11
N GLU A 90 -17.47 -8.82 -8.25
CA GLU A 90 -18.83 -8.45 -8.62
C GLU A 90 -18.95 -7.05 -9.24
N LYS A 91 -17.84 -6.29 -9.32
CA LYS A 91 -17.76 -4.94 -9.91
C LYS A 91 -18.82 -3.96 -9.35
N ILE A 92 -19.07 -4.05 -8.04
CA ILE A 92 -20.06 -3.21 -7.34
C ILE A 92 -19.63 -1.74 -7.37
N LEU A 93 -18.33 -1.49 -7.32
CA LEU A 93 -17.69 -0.19 -7.48
C LEU A 93 -16.96 -0.12 -8.83
N SER A 94 -16.83 1.09 -9.38
CA SER A 94 -16.08 1.33 -10.62
C SER A 94 -14.56 1.27 -10.41
N GLU A 95 -14.10 1.48 -9.18
CA GLU A 95 -12.70 1.32 -8.77
C GLU A 95 -12.60 0.19 -7.74
N SER A 96 -11.45 -0.49 -7.71
CA SER A 96 -11.23 -1.60 -6.79
C SER A 96 -11.20 -1.12 -5.32
N LEU A 97 -11.94 -1.83 -4.47
CA LEU A 97 -11.84 -1.74 -3.03
C LEU A 97 -10.56 -2.45 -2.57
N THR A 98 -9.72 -1.76 -1.81
CA THR A 98 -8.43 -2.25 -1.33
C THR A 98 -8.29 -1.89 0.14
N MET A 99 -7.31 -2.49 0.83
CA MET A 99 -6.99 -2.12 2.20
C MET A 99 -6.59 -0.64 2.30
N ASN A 100 -5.93 -0.08 1.29
CA ASN A 100 -5.58 1.34 1.25
C ASN A 100 -6.81 2.24 1.12
N THR A 101 -7.80 1.88 0.29
CA THR A 101 -9.02 2.69 0.16
C THR A 101 -9.93 2.58 1.37
N PHE A 102 -9.98 1.40 2.02
CA PHE A 102 -10.65 1.25 3.30
C PHE A 102 -9.95 2.03 4.42
N GLU A 103 -8.62 1.95 4.53
CA GLU A 103 -7.85 2.71 5.52
C GLU A 103 -8.00 4.22 5.30
N PHE A 104 -7.98 4.66 4.03
CA PHE A 104 -8.24 6.04 3.67
C PHE A 104 -9.60 6.51 4.17
N TRP A 105 -10.64 5.70 3.95
CA TRP A 105 -11.98 5.97 4.48
C TRP A 105 -12.02 5.96 6.00
N LEU A 106 -11.35 4.99 6.63
CA LEU A 106 -11.28 4.83 8.08
C LEU A 106 -10.64 6.06 8.74
N ASN A 107 -9.58 6.61 8.15
CA ASN A 107 -8.86 7.76 8.70
C ASN A 107 -9.57 9.11 8.46
N ASN A 108 -10.35 9.26 7.38
CA ASN A 108 -10.89 10.55 6.96
C ASN A 108 -12.41 10.69 7.08
N PHE A 109 -13.18 9.59 7.08
CA PHE A 109 -14.64 9.63 6.93
C PHE A 109 -15.41 8.75 7.92
N SER A 110 -14.74 7.97 8.77
CA SER A 110 -15.39 7.07 9.72
C SER A 110 -15.94 7.77 10.97
N GLU A 111 -15.50 9.00 11.25
CA GLU A 111 -15.80 9.77 12.48
C GLU A 111 -15.31 9.09 13.78
N LEU A 112 -14.53 8.01 13.69
CA LEU A 112 -13.95 7.31 14.84
C LEU A 112 -12.83 8.13 15.50
N SER A 113 -12.76 8.05 16.83
CA SER A 113 -11.61 8.53 17.60
C SER A 113 -10.34 7.72 17.30
N ASP A 114 -9.18 8.24 17.71
CA ASP A 114 -7.90 7.56 17.52
C ASP A 114 -7.85 6.18 18.21
N GLU A 115 -8.50 6.04 19.37
CA GLU A 115 -8.59 4.79 20.13
C GLU A 115 -9.53 3.77 19.48
N GLU A 116 -10.71 4.20 19.01
CA GLU A 116 -11.65 3.34 18.29
C GLU A 116 -11.05 2.85 16.97
N ASN A 117 -10.36 3.73 16.23
CA ASN A 117 -9.64 3.37 15.01
C ASN A 117 -8.52 2.35 15.30
N TYR A 118 -7.78 2.55 16.39
CA TYR A 118 -6.79 1.57 16.86
C TYR A 118 -7.46 0.22 17.17
N ALA A 119 -8.65 0.21 17.79
CA ALA A 119 -9.36 -1.01 18.18
C ALA A 119 -9.87 -1.78 16.96
N ILE A 120 -10.39 -1.07 15.95
CA ILE A 120 -10.70 -1.64 14.63
C ILE A 120 -9.47 -2.35 14.08
N ARG A 121 -8.34 -1.65 13.96
CA ARG A 121 -7.09 -2.21 13.40
C ARG A 121 -6.62 -3.45 14.16
N ALA A 122 -6.72 -3.45 15.47
CA ALA A 122 -6.33 -4.59 16.28
C ALA A 122 -7.23 -5.82 16.10
N LYS A 123 -8.54 -5.66 15.89
CA LYS A 123 -9.44 -6.77 15.50
C LYS A 123 -9.10 -7.30 14.11
N ILE A 124 -8.72 -6.43 13.17
CA ILE A 124 -8.28 -6.83 11.83
C ILE A 124 -7.05 -7.73 11.94
N VAL A 125 -6.02 -7.28 12.66
CA VAL A 125 -4.72 -7.96 12.74
C VAL A 125 -4.61 -8.99 13.87
N GLY A 126 -5.61 -9.13 14.73
CA GLY A 126 -5.59 -10.09 15.84
C GLY A 126 -4.62 -9.77 16.96
N LYS A 127 -4.28 -8.50 17.17
CA LYS A 127 -3.26 -8.08 18.15
C LYS A 127 -3.57 -6.68 18.68
N TRP A 128 -3.93 -6.61 19.96
CA TRP A 128 -4.14 -5.37 20.70
C TRP A 128 -3.18 -5.34 21.89
N ILE A 129 -2.14 -4.50 21.79
CA ILE A 129 -1.07 -4.35 22.78
C ILE A 129 -0.78 -2.85 22.96
N PRO A 130 -0.02 -2.40 23.97
CA PRO A 130 0.42 -1.01 24.03
C PRO A 130 1.21 -0.63 22.76
N ARG A 131 0.88 0.53 22.18
CA ARG A 131 1.56 1.02 20.96
C ARG A 131 3.07 1.13 21.13
N SER A 132 3.53 1.47 22.34
CA SER A 132 4.95 1.53 22.68
C SER A 132 5.70 0.20 22.56
N ASP A 133 5.04 -0.96 22.66
CA ASP A 133 5.73 -2.25 22.52
C ASP A 133 6.10 -2.60 21.08
N TYR A 134 5.41 -1.99 20.11
CA TYR A 134 5.85 -2.04 18.72
C TYR A 134 7.16 -1.28 18.47
N GLN A 135 7.73 -0.63 19.50
CA GLN A 135 9.04 -0.01 19.38
C GLN A 135 10.17 -0.99 19.04
N ALA A 136 9.94 -2.29 19.28
CA ALA A 136 10.86 -3.34 18.84
C ALA A 136 11.04 -3.38 17.32
N PHE A 137 10.05 -2.89 16.56
CA PHE A 137 10.07 -2.89 15.11
C PHE A 137 10.09 -1.49 14.50
N PHE A 138 9.56 -0.47 15.17
CA PHE A 138 9.43 0.89 14.62
C PHE A 138 9.82 1.94 15.67
N PRO A 139 10.42 3.07 15.32
CA PRO A 139 10.83 4.09 16.29
C PRO A 139 9.64 4.95 16.78
N ILE A 140 8.64 4.33 17.43
CA ILE A 140 7.36 4.94 17.82
C ILE A 140 7.11 4.99 19.33
N GLY A 141 8.14 4.75 20.15
CA GLY A 141 8.08 4.92 21.60
C GLY A 141 7.69 6.34 22.01
N MET A 142 7.24 6.50 23.27
CA MET A 142 6.75 7.79 23.82
C MET A 142 5.62 8.41 22.97
N ASP A 143 4.69 7.59 22.49
CA ASP A 143 3.53 7.98 21.67
C ASP A 143 3.86 8.72 20.37
N LYS A 144 5.09 8.59 19.88
CA LYS A 144 5.53 9.22 18.63
C LYS A 144 4.77 8.65 17.43
N SER A 145 4.16 9.51 16.62
CA SER A 145 3.54 9.16 15.34
C SER A 145 4.21 9.92 14.21
N TYR A 146 4.35 9.27 13.06
CA TYR A 146 4.89 9.88 11.85
C TYR A 146 3.77 10.52 11.01
N ASN A 147 4.15 11.47 10.14
CA ASN A 147 3.24 12.09 9.17
C ASN A 147 3.35 11.38 7.81
N GLY A 148 2.30 11.51 6.99
CA GLY A 148 2.24 10.95 5.63
C GLY A 148 2.14 9.43 5.59
N THR A 149 2.16 8.82 4.40
CA THR A 149 2.06 7.36 4.27
C THR A 149 3.33 6.65 4.76
N HIS A 150 3.15 5.48 5.38
CA HIS A 150 4.22 4.56 5.77
C HIS A 150 4.25 3.36 4.82
N PHE A 151 5.41 3.14 4.20
CA PHE A 151 5.64 2.02 3.28
C PHE A 151 6.43 0.91 3.96
N ILE A 152 6.06 -0.34 3.70
CA ILE A 152 6.82 -1.51 4.12
C ILE A 152 7.24 -2.24 2.87
N ALA A 153 8.54 -2.21 2.57
CA ALA A 153 9.06 -2.64 1.27
C ALA A 153 9.77 -3.99 1.36
N ALA A 154 9.43 -4.86 0.41
CA ALA A 154 10.29 -5.91 -0.08
C ALA A 154 11.30 -5.35 -1.12
N HIS A 155 12.41 -6.06 -1.36
CA HIS A 155 13.37 -5.65 -2.39
C HIS A 155 12.78 -5.78 -3.81
N LEU A 156 13.46 -5.21 -4.81
CA LEU A 156 12.98 -5.12 -6.21
C LEU A 156 12.69 -6.45 -6.92
N SER A 157 13.13 -7.58 -6.38
CA SER A 157 12.93 -8.92 -6.95
C SER A 157 12.54 -9.89 -5.84
N PRO A 158 11.36 -9.73 -5.23
CA PRO A 158 11.02 -10.36 -3.98
C PRO A 158 11.19 -11.88 -4.02
N ASP A 159 11.88 -12.43 -3.03
CA ASP A 159 11.82 -13.84 -2.70
C ASP A 159 10.88 -14.08 -1.50
N VAL A 160 10.84 -15.33 -1.02
CA VAL A 160 9.96 -15.71 0.09
C VAL A 160 10.35 -15.00 1.38
N ASP A 161 11.64 -14.80 1.63
CA ASP A 161 12.13 -14.25 2.90
C ASP A 161 11.67 -12.79 3.06
N THR A 162 11.95 -11.95 2.05
CA THR A 162 11.51 -10.57 2.04
C THR A 162 9.98 -10.43 1.98
N MET A 163 9.27 -11.33 1.27
CA MET A 163 7.80 -11.30 1.18
C MET A 163 7.18 -11.50 2.56
N ILE A 164 7.62 -12.52 3.30
CA ILE A 164 7.08 -12.83 4.63
C ILE A 164 7.46 -11.73 5.63
N ALA A 165 8.72 -11.28 5.59
CA ALA A 165 9.22 -10.25 6.50
C ALA A 165 8.51 -8.90 6.30
N SER A 166 8.29 -8.49 5.05
CA SER A 166 7.55 -7.27 4.70
C SER A 166 6.05 -7.39 4.97
N PHE A 167 5.43 -8.56 4.75
CA PHE A 167 4.02 -8.78 5.07
C PHE A 167 3.75 -8.61 6.56
N TRP A 168 4.49 -9.32 7.43
CA TRP A 168 4.30 -9.17 8.89
C TRP A 168 4.75 -7.80 9.40
N GLY A 169 5.73 -7.18 8.73
CA GLY A 169 6.06 -5.78 8.94
C GLY A 169 4.87 -4.85 8.66
N TRP A 170 4.12 -5.07 7.59
CA TRP A 170 2.89 -4.32 7.31
C TRP A 170 1.81 -4.61 8.35
N VAL A 171 1.59 -5.87 8.74
CA VAL A 171 0.60 -6.24 9.75
C VAL A 171 0.85 -5.49 11.06
N ASP A 172 2.09 -5.48 11.55
CA ASP A 172 2.44 -4.78 12.79
C ASP A 172 2.45 -3.25 12.63
N ALA A 173 2.82 -2.73 11.46
CA ALA A 173 2.77 -1.28 11.20
C ALA A 173 1.32 -0.76 11.14
N PHE A 174 0.45 -1.47 10.42
CA PHE A 174 -0.98 -1.17 10.31
C PHE A 174 -1.67 -1.29 11.67
N ALA A 175 -1.33 -2.32 12.45
CA ALA A 175 -1.83 -2.50 13.81
C ALA A 175 -1.45 -1.31 14.68
N SER A 176 -0.14 -1.02 14.79
CA SER A 176 0.41 0.03 15.66
C SER A 176 0.11 1.45 15.22
N ARG A 177 -0.40 1.64 13.99
CA ARG A 177 -0.63 2.95 13.39
C ARG A 177 0.64 3.80 13.50
N VAL A 178 1.71 3.33 12.86
CA VAL A 178 3.04 4.00 12.83
C VAL A 178 2.89 5.45 12.40
N THR A 179 2.01 5.69 11.43
CA THR A 179 1.62 7.00 10.94
C THR A 179 0.10 7.26 11.07
N ARG A 180 -0.29 8.54 11.00
CA ARG A 180 -1.69 8.95 10.79
C ARG A 180 -2.18 8.79 9.34
N GLY A 181 -1.25 8.62 8.40
CA GLY A 181 -1.54 8.35 6.98
C GLY A 181 -1.89 6.89 6.70
N LEU A 182 -1.57 6.43 5.49
CA LEU A 182 -1.80 5.04 5.05
C LEU A 182 -0.63 4.13 5.40
N HIS A 183 -0.86 2.81 5.43
CA HIS A 183 0.17 1.78 5.57
C HIS A 183 0.15 0.89 4.33
N GLN A 184 1.18 0.96 3.50
CA GLN A 184 1.24 0.26 2.22
C GLN A 184 2.28 -0.86 2.25
N TRP A 185 1.84 -2.09 1.98
CA TRP A 185 2.75 -3.21 1.72
C TRP A 185 3.22 -3.16 0.27
N CYS A 186 4.50 -2.89 0.05
CA CYS A 186 5.12 -2.82 -1.26
C CYS A 186 5.82 -4.14 -1.58
N LEU A 187 5.33 -4.82 -2.62
CA LEU A 187 5.86 -6.08 -3.13
C LEU A 187 6.14 -5.94 -4.64
N PRO A 188 7.24 -5.28 -5.03
CA PRO A 188 7.54 -4.97 -6.43
C PRO A 188 7.50 -6.22 -7.34
N GLY A 189 6.72 -6.17 -8.42
CA GLY A 189 6.58 -7.33 -9.33
C GLY A 189 5.64 -8.45 -8.85
N GLY A 190 5.10 -8.36 -7.64
CA GLY A 190 4.15 -9.34 -7.09
C GLY A 190 4.81 -10.46 -6.28
N PRO A 191 4.02 -11.45 -5.82
CA PRO A 191 4.54 -12.56 -5.04
C PRO A 191 5.52 -13.41 -5.83
N PRO A 192 6.59 -13.95 -5.19
CA PRO A 192 7.47 -14.92 -5.82
C PRO A 192 6.71 -16.18 -6.23
N ASP A 193 7.09 -16.78 -7.35
CA ASP A 193 6.58 -18.08 -7.78
C ASP A 193 7.18 -19.19 -6.89
N SER A 194 6.54 -19.41 -5.74
CA SER A 194 6.95 -20.38 -4.73
C SER A 194 5.72 -21.08 -4.15
N PRO A 195 5.80 -22.39 -3.84
CA PRO A 195 4.74 -23.08 -3.10
C PRO A 195 4.39 -22.42 -1.77
N ILE A 196 5.35 -21.72 -1.15
CA ILE A 196 5.10 -20.99 0.10
C ILE A 196 4.14 -19.82 -0.14
N SER A 197 4.28 -19.10 -1.26
CA SER A 197 3.34 -18.06 -1.67
C SER A 197 1.92 -18.61 -1.82
N SER A 198 1.77 -19.81 -2.39
CA SER A 198 0.48 -20.49 -2.50
C SER A 198 -0.10 -20.84 -1.14
N ILE A 199 0.71 -21.38 -0.22
CA ILE A 199 0.28 -21.70 1.15
C ILE A 199 -0.17 -20.43 1.89
N VAL A 200 0.56 -19.32 1.75
CA VAL A 200 0.17 -18.03 2.36
C VAL A 200 -1.13 -17.50 1.74
N SER A 201 -1.30 -17.63 0.42
CA SER A 201 -2.55 -17.30 -0.26
C SER A 201 -3.73 -18.16 0.25
N GLU A 202 -3.52 -19.46 0.48
CA GLU A 202 -4.53 -20.35 1.09
C GLU A 202 -4.91 -19.89 2.51
N MET A 203 -3.96 -19.38 3.29
CA MET A 203 -4.20 -18.91 4.67
C MET A 203 -5.04 -17.64 4.74
N PHE A 204 -4.84 -16.69 3.82
CA PHE A 204 -5.46 -15.37 3.88
C PHE A 204 -6.57 -15.15 2.83
N GLY A 205 -6.59 -15.94 1.77
CA GLY A 205 -7.51 -15.83 0.63
C GLY A 205 -6.90 -15.10 -0.57
N GLU A 206 -7.56 -15.21 -1.73
CA GLU A 206 -7.13 -14.61 -3.00
C GLU A 206 -6.94 -13.09 -2.92
N GLY A 207 -7.69 -12.42 -2.03
CA GLY A 207 -7.60 -10.98 -1.81
C GLY A 207 -6.24 -10.51 -1.25
N LEU A 208 -5.39 -11.39 -0.71
CA LEU A 208 -4.11 -11.01 -0.12
C LEU A 208 -3.22 -10.22 -1.09
N PHE A 209 -3.01 -10.73 -2.29
CA PHE A 209 -2.14 -10.06 -3.27
C PHE A 209 -2.90 -9.06 -4.14
N ASN A 210 -4.22 -9.21 -4.28
CA ASN A 210 -5.05 -8.35 -5.14
C ASN A 210 -5.53 -7.07 -4.44
N CYS A 211 -5.88 -7.17 -3.15
CA CYS A 211 -6.51 -6.09 -2.39
C CYS A 211 -5.56 -5.40 -1.40
N LEU A 212 -4.42 -6.01 -1.07
CA LEU A 212 -3.48 -5.47 -0.07
C LEU A 212 -2.10 -5.12 -0.66
N ALA A 213 -1.49 -5.98 -1.47
CA ALA A 213 -0.14 -5.74 -1.98
C ALA A 213 -0.09 -4.68 -3.09
N ARG A 214 0.87 -3.74 -2.99
CA ARG A 214 1.22 -2.79 -4.06
C ARG A 214 2.40 -3.34 -4.86
N THR A 215 2.18 -3.63 -6.15
CA THR A 215 3.19 -4.28 -7.02
C THR A 215 4.02 -3.31 -7.88
N ALA A 216 3.77 -2.01 -7.77
CA ALA A 216 4.53 -0.99 -8.47
C ALA A 216 6.01 -1.03 -8.09
N GLN A 217 6.91 -0.91 -9.08
CA GLN A 217 8.35 -0.93 -8.84
C GLN A 217 8.85 0.31 -8.09
N THR A 218 8.21 1.46 -8.30
CA THR A 218 8.61 2.73 -7.69
C THR A 218 7.66 3.11 -6.57
N ILE A 219 8.25 3.47 -5.43
CA ILE A 219 7.56 3.95 -4.23
C ILE A 219 7.55 5.48 -4.27
N THR A 220 6.37 6.02 -4.54
CA THR A 220 6.07 7.45 -4.60
C THR A 220 4.75 7.72 -3.89
N LEU A 221 4.57 8.99 -3.49
CA LEU A 221 3.33 9.50 -2.92
C LEU A 221 2.44 10.11 -4.02
N THR A 222 1.13 10.02 -3.82
CA THR A 222 0.14 10.80 -4.57
C THR A 222 -0.72 11.61 -3.60
N ALA A 223 -1.67 12.41 -4.12
CA ALA A 223 -2.51 13.27 -3.29
C ALA A 223 -3.28 12.51 -2.18
N ILE A 224 -3.67 11.24 -2.40
CA ILE A 224 -4.33 10.41 -1.38
C ILE A 224 -3.47 10.21 -0.12
N ASP A 225 -2.15 10.24 -0.26
CA ASP A 225 -1.20 10.04 0.84
C ASP A 225 -0.98 11.30 1.69
N LEU A 226 -1.39 12.47 1.18
CA LEU A 226 -1.15 13.78 1.81
C LEU A 226 -2.44 14.54 2.17
N VAL A 227 -3.59 14.11 1.65
CA VAL A 227 -4.85 14.81 1.86
C VAL A 227 -5.28 14.77 3.33
N SER A 228 -5.79 15.90 3.82
CA SER A 228 -6.27 16.08 5.18
C SER A 228 -7.67 16.69 5.18
N GLN A 229 -8.49 16.29 6.16
CA GLN A 229 -9.75 16.95 6.51
C GLN A 229 -9.57 18.04 7.58
N LYS A 230 -8.36 18.19 8.13
CA LYS A 230 -8.12 19.10 9.25
C LYS A 230 -8.32 20.56 8.82
N ASP A 231 -9.19 21.27 9.53
CA ASP A 231 -9.56 22.67 9.28
C ASP A 231 -10.03 22.91 7.82
N PHE A 232 -10.67 21.89 7.23
CA PHE A 232 -11.26 21.94 5.90
C PHE A 232 -12.75 22.34 6.00
N ILE A 233 -13.06 23.57 5.60
CA ILE A 233 -14.38 24.18 5.77
C ILE A 233 -15.09 24.26 4.43
N LYS A 234 -16.33 23.77 4.39
CA LYS A 234 -17.20 23.80 3.21
C LYS A 234 -18.30 24.82 3.44
N GLU A 235 -18.31 25.87 2.64
CA GLU A 235 -19.28 26.97 2.74
C GLU A 235 -20.29 26.93 1.59
N ALA A 236 -21.51 27.40 1.87
CA ALA A 236 -22.57 27.55 0.87
C ALA A 236 -22.39 28.84 0.05
N LYS A 237 -23.09 28.93 -1.09
CA LYS A 237 -23.02 30.07 -2.04
C LYS A 237 -23.41 31.40 -1.39
N GLU A 238 -24.43 31.37 -0.54
CA GLU A 238 -25.04 32.54 0.09
C GLU A 238 -24.21 33.09 1.26
N THR A 239 -23.15 32.39 1.67
CA THR A 239 -22.33 32.76 2.83
C THR A 239 -21.69 34.12 2.61
N LEU A 240 -21.88 35.04 3.56
CA LEU A 240 -21.24 36.35 3.50
C LEU A 240 -19.78 36.23 3.91
N THR A 241 -18.89 36.81 3.10
CA THR A 241 -17.44 36.84 3.37
C THR A 241 -17.07 37.47 4.71
N GLY A 242 -17.91 38.38 5.25
CA GLY A 242 -17.71 38.98 6.57
C GLY A 242 -17.90 38.02 7.75
N TYR A 243 -18.53 36.86 7.54
CA TYR A 243 -18.67 35.80 8.56
C TYR A 243 -17.56 34.75 8.49
N ILE A 244 -16.74 34.80 7.43
CA ILE A 244 -15.65 33.85 7.22
C ILE A 244 -14.40 34.42 7.91
N ASP A 245 -14.04 33.81 9.03
CA ASP A 245 -12.78 34.10 9.71
C ASP A 245 -11.68 33.17 9.18
N HIS A 246 -10.71 33.75 8.47
CA HIS A 246 -9.52 33.05 7.98
C HIS A 246 -8.51 32.75 9.11
N GLU A 247 -8.65 33.38 10.28
CA GLU A 247 -7.69 33.34 11.40
C GLU A 247 -6.24 33.51 10.91
N THR A 248 -5.26 32.78 11.46
CA THR A 248 -3.83 32.78 11.08
C THR A 248 -3.55 32.05 9.75
N ASN A 249 -4.46 32.09 8.77
CA ASN A 249 -4.43 31.30 7.51
C ASN A 249 -4.48 29.76 7.71
N GLU A 250 -4.98 29.30 8.85
CA GLU A 250 -5.05 27.85 9.13
C GLU A 250 -6.27 27.19 8.47
N LYS A 251 -7.35 27.93 8.21
CA LYS A 251 -8.58 27.34 7.66
C LYS A 251 -8.56 27.28 6.14
N ALA A 252 -8.87 26.12 5.58
CA ALA A 252 -9.02 25.94 4.15
C ALA A 252 -10.50 26.01 3.77
N ILE A 253 -10.92 27.18 3.27
CA ILE A 253 -12.33 27.46 2.95
C ILE A 253 -12.58 27.19 1.48
N ILE A 254 -13.56 26.34 1.20
CA ILE A 254 -14.02 26.06 -0.16
C ILE A 254 -15.51 26.36 -0.30
N LEU A 255 -15.90 26.78 -1.49
CA LEU A 255 -17.30 26.93 -1.87
C LEU A 255 -17.81 25.60 -2.44
N ILE A 256 -18.99 25.19 -1.97
CA ILE A 256 -19.74 24.06 -2.52
C ILE A 256 -21.13 24.47 -3.02
N ASP A 257 -21.68 23.69 -3.95
CA ASP A 257 -23.10 23.78 -4.34
C ASP A 257 -24.02 23.06 -3.35
N GLU A 258 -25.33 23.11 -3.61
CA GLU A 258 -26.37 22.47 -2.79
C GLU A 258 -26.23 20.93 -2.73
N ASN A 259 -25.55 20.33 -3.70
CA ASN A 259 -25.26 18.89 -3.76
C ASN A 259 -23.90 18.54 -3.13
N GLY A 260 -23.13 19.54 -2.70
CA GLY A 260 -21.80 19.39 -2.10
C GLY A 260 -20.64 19.34 -3.10
N HIS A 261 -20.84 19.73 -4.36
CA HIS A 261 -19.77 19.80 -5.37
C HIS A 261 -18.93 21.07 -5.23
N TYR A 262 -17.63 20.93 -5.48
CA TYR A 262 -16.63 21.99 -5.41
C TYR A 262 -16.83 23.02 -6.51
N LEU A 263 -16.89 24.30 -6.13
CA LEU A 263 -17.04 25.44 -7.04
C LEU A 263 -15.82 26.39 -7.03
N GLY A 264 -14.94 26.28 -6.04
CA GLY A 264 -13.73 27.10 -5.93
C GLY A 264 -13.22 27.23 -4.49
N ASP A 265 -11.98 27.67 -4.36
CA ASP A 265 -11.29 27.96 -3.12
C ASP A 265 -11.32 29.46 -2.80
N TRP A 266 -11.55 29.80 -1.53
CA TRP A 266 -11.48 31.17 -1.03
C TRP A 266 -10.28 31.32 -0.11
N GLN A 267 -9.21 31.94 -0.61
CA GLN A 267 -7.95 32.06 0.12
C GLN A 267 -7.79 33.44 0.76
N SER A 268 -6.92 33.52 1.76
CA SER A 268 -6.54 34.77 2.43
C SER A 268 -5.98 35.80 1.44
N SER A 269 -5.19 35.36 0.45
CA SER A 269 -4.64 36.21 -0.62
C SER A 269 -5.70 36.76 -1.57
N ASP A 270 -6.84 36.08 -1.71
CA ASP A 270 -7.93 36.53 -2.58
C ASP A 270 -8.69 37.71 -1.96
N VAL A 271 -8.74 37.76 -0.62
CA VAL A 271 -9.55 38.71 0.14
C VAL A 271 -9.24 40.14 -0.30
N GLU A 272 -7.98 40.56 -0.29
CA GLU A 272 -7.62 41.95 -0.57
C GLU A 272 -7.90 42.33 -2.04
N THR A 273 -7.50 41.48 -2.98
CA THR A 273 -7.64 41.75 -4.42
C THR A 273 -9.10 41.85 -4.84
N VAL A 274 -9.95 40.93 -4.37
CA VAL A 274 -11.39 40.95 -4.68
C VAL A 274 -12.09 42.06 -3.92
N ARG A 275 -11.72 42.31 -2.66
CA ARG A 275 -12.31 43.38 -1.84
C ARG A 275 -12.08 44.75 -2.45
N GLN A 276 -10.95 44.99 -3.10
CA GLN A 276 -10.72 46.25 -3.83
C GLN A 276 -11.81 46.52 -4.87
N ILE A 277 -12.16 45.54 -5.70
CA ILE A 277 -13.23 45.68 -6.71
C ILE A 277 -14.59 45.94 -6.06
N ILE A 278 -14.90 45.22 -4.97
CA ILE A 278 -16.13 45.41 -4.20
C ILE A 278 -16.18 46.81 -3.56
N ILE A 279 -15.04 47.35 -3.08
CA ILE A 279 -14.94 48.71 -2.53
C ILE A 279 -15.21 49.76 -3.62
N LEU A 280 -14.68 49.56 -4.84
CA LEU A 280 -14.96 50.46 -5.98
C LEU A 280 -16.47 50.52 -6.26
N PHE A 281 -17.13 49.36 -6.35
CA PHE A 281 -18.58 49.28 -6.52
C PHE A 281 -19.36 49.95 -5.37
N LYS A 282 -18.97 49.67 -4.11
CA LYS A 282 -19.60 50.27 -2.93
C LYS A 282 -19.44 51.79 -2.90
N SER A 283 -18.35 52.33 -3.43
CA SER A 283 -18.12 53.77 -3.54
C SER A 283 -19.11 54.40 -4.53
N CYS A 284 -19.34 53.78 -5.69
CA CYS A 284 -20.38 54.20 -6.63
C CYS A 284 -21.78 54.14 -6.01
N LEU A 285 -22.08 53.06 -5.26
CA LEU A 285 -23.38 52.87 -4.60
C LEU A 285 -23.60 53.90 -3.47
N ARG A 286 -22.56 54.24 -2.71
CA ARG A 286 -22.59 55.30 -1.69
C ARG A 286 -22.81 56.67 -2.32
N TRP A 287 -22.10 56.97 -3.41
CA TRP A 287 -22.30 58.21 -4.16
C TRP A 287 -23.74 58.31 -4.67
N PHE A 288 -24.29 57.25 -5.24
CA PHE A 288 -25.68 57.20 -5.70
C PHE A 288 -26.66 57.52 -4.59
N LYS A 289 -26.53 56.87 -3.42
CA LYS A 289 -27.35 57.15 -2.23
C LYS A 289 -27.28 58.64 -1.83
N ASN A 290 -26.08 59.20 -1.75
CA ASN A 290 -25.88 60.60 -1.36
C ASN A 290 -26.44 61.60 -2.39
N ASN A 291 -26.21 61.35 -3.68
CA ASN A 291 -26.75 62.16 -4.76
C ASN A 291 -28.29 62.12 -4.74
N LEU A 292 -28.88 60.93 -4.54
CA LEU A 292 -30.32 60.78 -4.41
C LEU A 292 -30.87 61.59 -3.23
N HIS A 293 -30.29 61.46 -2.04
CA HIS A 293 -30.69 62.27 -0.87
C HIS A 293 -30.65 63.77 -1.17
N THR A 294 -29.56 64.25 -1.76
CA THR A 294 -29.37 65.67 -2.08
C THR A 294 -30.42 66.15 -3.10
N LYS A 295 -30.66 65.37 -4.15
CA LYS A 295 -31.66 65.68 -5.18
C LYS A 295 -33.08 65.63 -4.63
N LEU A 296 -33.37 64.69 -3.72
CA LEU A 296 -34.67 64.56 -3.07
C LEU A 296 -34.95 65.76 -2.17
N ILE A 297 -33.97 66.17 -1.34
CA ILE A 297 -34.07 67.39 -0.53
C ILE A 297 -34.27 68.62 -1.43
N SER A 298 -33.47 68.73 -2.50
CA SER A 298 -33.59 69.84 -3.46
C SER A 298 -34.95 69.90 -4.15
N LEU A 299 -35.56 68.74 -4.44
CA LEU A 299 -36.90 68.65 -5.02
C LEU A 299 -37.97 69.19 -4.05
N PHE A 300 -37.92 68.74 -2.79
CA PHE A 300 -38.88 69.16 -1.76
C PHE A 300 -38.61 70.57 -1.19
N ALA A 301 -37.45 71.17 -1.47
CA ALA A 301 -37.14 72.56 -1.14
C ALA A 301 -37.68 73.58 -2.16
N LYS A 302 -38.25 73.15 -3.30
CA LYS A 302 -38.84 74.06 -4.28
C LYS A 302 -40.04 74.80 -3.68
N THR A 303 -40.12 76.11 -3.93
CA THR A 303 -41.24 76.96 -3.46
C THR A 303 -42.60 76.56 -4.04
N ASN A 304 -42.65 75.93 -5.21
CA ASN A 304 -43.87 75.45 -5.85
C ASN A 304 -43.64 74.04 -6.43
N LEU A 305 -43.52 73.01 -5.57
CA LEU A 305 -43.36 71.63 -6.04
C LEU A 305 -44.67 71.10 -6.64
N SER A 306 -44.59 70.59 -7.88
CA SER A 306 -45.70 69.93 -8.57
C SER A 306 -45.31 68.54 -9.06
N VAL A 307 -46.31 67.73 -9.41
CA VAL A 307 -46.10 66.42 -10.05
C VAL A 307 -45.30 66.49 -11.36
N ILE A 308 -45.27 67.64 -12.05
CA ILE A 308 -44.54 67.86 -13.30
C ILE A 308 -43.01 67.89 -13.08
N ASP A 309 -42.57 68.14 -11.84
CA ASP A 309 -41.14 68.17 -11.50
C ASP A 309 -40.51 66.78 -11.35
N PHE A 310 -41.32 65.74 -11.17
CA PHE A 310 -40.85 64.38 -10.89
C PHE A 310 -40.19 63.65 -12.07
N PRO A 311 -40.68 63.75 -13.32
CA PRO A 311 -39.99 63.17 -14.47
C PRO A 311 -38.54 63.67 -14.60
N LEU A 312 -38.32 64.98 -14.48
CA LEU A 312 -36.98 65.58 -14.54
C LEU A 312 -36.10 65.11 -13.37
N PHE A 313 -36.66 65.03 -12.16
CA PHE A 313 -35.97 64.46 -11.00
C PHE A 313 -35.55 63.00 -11.24
N ASN A 314 -36.47 62.15 -11.69
CA ASN A 314 -36.22 60.73 -11.94
C ASN A 314 -35.08 60.54 -12.95
N SER A 315 -35.11 61.26 -14.06
CA SER A 315 -34.02 61.21 -15.05
C SER A 315 -32.69 61.74 -14.47
N SER A 316 -32.71 62.78 -13.63
CA SER A 316 -31.50 63.31 -13.02
C SER A 316 -30.83 62.39 -11.98
N VAL A 317 -31.51 61.31 -11.56
CA VAL A 317 -31.03 60.35 -10.58
C VAL A 317 -30.76 58.99 -11.21
N PHE A 318 -31.73 58.42 -11.93
CA PHE A 318 -31.66 57.05 -12.44
C PHE A 318 -31.02 56.94 -13.83
N ASP A 319 -31.11 57.98 -14.67
CA ASP A 319 -30.53 57.97 -16.03
C ASP A 319 -29.05 58.44 -16.04
N VAL A 320 -28.48 58.71 -14.87
CA VAL A 320 -27.06 59.06 -14.71
C VAL A 320 -26.21 57.84 -15.06
N LYS A 321 -25.24 58.01 -15.95
CA LYS A 321 -24.29 56.94 -16.29
C LYS A 321 -23.32 56.71 -15.14
N ILE A 322 -23.02 55.44 -14.88
CA ILE A 322 -22.14 55.04 -13.77
C ILE A 322 -20.74 55.64 -13.96
N LYS A 323 -20.21 55.66 -15.19
CA LYS A 323 -18.91 56.28 -15.49
C LYS A 323 -18.82 57.78 -15.19
N ASP A 324 -19.96 58.48 -15.11
CA ASP A 324 -20.01 59.92 -14.91
C ASP A 324 -20.10 60.26 -13.40
N CYS A 325 -20.19 59.26 -12.51
CA CYS A 325 -20.14 59.50 -11.06
C CYS A 325 -18.74 59.89 -10.59
N GLU A 326 -18.67 60.77 -9.59
CA GLU A 326 -17.43 61.33 -9.05
C GLU A 326 -16.38 60.26 -8.68
N PRO A 327 -16.70 59.17 -7.96
CA PRO A 327 -15.70 58.14 -7.67
C PRO A 327 -15.01 57.55 -8.90
N VAL A 328 -15.76 57.30 -9.98
CA VAL A 328 -15.22 56.66 -11.19
C VAL A 328 -14.28 57.58 -11.96
N GLN A 329 -14.44 58.90 -11.84
CA GLN A 329 -13.54 59.87 -12.46
C GLN A 329 -12.15 59.84 -11.82
N GLU A 330 -12.07 59.51 -10.52
CA GLU A 330 -10.81 59.42 -9.76
C GLU A 330 -10.11 58.06 -9.89
N PHE A 331 -10.83 57.02 -10.32
CA PHE A 331 -10.26 55.69 -10.50
C PHE A 331 -9.23 55.65 -11.64
N ASN A 332 -8.18 54.86 -11.48
CA ASN A 332 -7.23 54.61 -12.56
C ASN A 332 -7.81 53.67 -13.62
N GLU A 333 -7.14 53.56 -14.78
CA GLU A 333 -7.66 52.77 -15.91
C GLU A 333 -7.81 51.28 -15.58
N LYS A 334 -6.94 50.71 -14.74
CA LYS A 334 -7.09 49.31 -14.29
C LYS A 334 -8.35 49.14 -13.45
N GLN A 335 -8.56 50.01 -12.47
CA GLN A 335 -9.74 50.00 -11.60
C GLN A 335 -11.04 50.19 -12.42
N LYS A 336 -11.02 51.06 -13.44
CA LYS A 336 -12.15 51.23 -14.36
C LYS A 336 -12.43 49.96 -15.17
N ASN A 337 -11.39 49.30 -15.68
CA ASN A 337 -11.55 48.04 -16.42
C ASN A 337 -12.07 46.92 -15.51
N ASP A 338 -11.50 46.75 -14.31
CA ASP A 338 -11.95 45.74 -13.35
C ASP A 338 -13.41 45.98 -12.92
N LEU A 339 -13.77 47.24 -12.67
CA LEU A 339 -15.15 47.62 -12.33
C LEU A 339 -16.11 47.47 -13.52
N HIS A 340 -15.66 47.76 -14.75
CA HIS A 340 -16.44 47.50 -15.96
C HIS A 340 -16.76 46.02 -16.10
N ASP A 341 -15.75 45.17 -15.97
CA ASP A 341 -15.89 43.73 -16.03
C ASP A 341 -16.75 43.19 -14.89
N PHE A 342 -16.66 43.76 -13.69
CA PHE A 342 -17.56 43.44 -12.59
C PHE A 342 -19.03 43.73 -12.96
N PHE A 343 -19.33 44.93 -13.47
CA PHE A 343 -20.67 45.28 -13.92
C PHE A 343 -21.17 44.36 -15.05
N TYR A 344 -20.33 44.09 -16.03
CA TYR A 344 -20.71 43.33 -17.23
C TYR A 344 -20.82 41.83 -16.97
N LYS A 345 -19.80 41.22 -16.37
CA LYS A 345 -19.66 39.76 -16.22
C LYS A 345 -20.33 39.22 -14.96
N ILE A 346 -20.42 40.01 -13.89
CA ILE A 346 -20.96 39.58 -12.59
C ILE A 346 -22.38 40.10 -12.36
N LEU A 347 -22.58 41.41 -12.51
CA LEU A 347 -23.90 42.02 -12.29
C LEU A 347 -24.80 42.02 -13.54
N HIS A 348 -24.30 41.58 -14.69
CA HIS A 348 -25.03 41.52 -15.97
C HIS A 348 -25.55 42.86 -16.51
N VAL A 349 -24.89 43.96 -16.15
CA VAL A 349 -25.12 45.28 -16.77
C VAL A 349 -24.45 45.28 -18.14
N LYS A 350 -25.23 45.02 -19.21
CA LYS A 350 -24.72 44.83 -20.59
C LYS A 350 -23.83 45.97 -21.12
N LYS A 351 -24.02 47.20 -20.62
CA LYS A 351 -23.24 48.38 -21.01
C LYS A 351 -22.01 48.63 -20.12
N GLY A 352 -21.78 47.77 -19.12
CA GLY A 352 -20.75 47.94 -18.09
C GLY A 352 -20.82 49.33 -17.45
N LEU A 353 -19.66 49.98 -17.31
CA LEU A 353 -19.56 51.36 -16.80
C LEU A 353 -20.34 52.42 -17.60
N SER A 354 -20.64 52.16 -18.89
CA SER A 354 -21.44 53.10 -19.70
C SER A 354 -22.95 52.97 -19.46
N GLY A 355 -23.39 52.00 -18.65
CA GLY A 355 -24.77 51.85 -18.21
C GLY A 355 -25.19 52.92 -17.20
N THR A 356 -26.51 53.07 -17.02
CA THR A 356 -27.09 53.97 -16.03
C THR A 356 -27.36 53.27 -14.69
N PHE A 357 -27.69 54.04 -13.65
CA PHE A 357 -28.17 53.43 -12.39
C PHE A 357 -29.51 52.71 -12.57
N ASP A 358 -30.36 53.12 -13.53
CA ASP A 358 -31.53 52.34 -13.94
C ASP A 358 -31.13 50.98 -14.53
N ASP A 359 -30.14 50.93 -15.44
CA ASP A 359 -29.62 49.67 -16.00
C ASP A 359 -29.13 48.73 -14.87
N LEU A 360 -28.47 49.27 -13.83
CA LEU A 360 -28.03 48.51 -12.64
C LEU A 360 -29.22 47.98 -11.82
N ILE A 361 -30.25 48.79 -11.58
CA ILE A 361 -31.45 48.38 -10.83
C ILE A 361 -32.17 47.24 -11.55
N GLN A 362 -32.31 47.33 -12.88
CA GLN A 362 -32.92 46.26 -13.67
C GLN A 362 -32.08 44.98 -13.63
N ALA A 363 -30.75 45.10 -13.69
CA ALA A 363 -29.86 43.95 -13.63
C ALA A 363 -29.88 43.26 -12.26
N LEU A 364 -29.92 44.02 -11.17
CA LEU A 364 -30.10 43.49 -9.81
C LEU A 364 -31.45 42.79 -9.63
N ASN A 365 -32.52 43.33 -10.20
CA ASN A 365 -33.82 42.66 -10.20
C ASN A 365 -33.80 41.33 -10.95
N PHE A 366 -33.10 41.26 -12.08
CA PHE A 366 -32.88 39.99 -12.79
C PHE A 366 -32.11 38.96 -11.94
N LEU A 367 -31.22 39.43 -11.08
CA LEU A 367 -30.49 38.65 -10.08
C LEU A 367 -31.28 38.39 -8.79
N SER A 368 -32.60 38.61 -8.80
CA SER A 368 -33.50 38.45 -7.64
C SER A 368 -33.22 39.38 -6.45
N VAL A 369 -32.55 40.52 -6.68
CA VAL A 369 -32.37 41.61 -5.72
C VAL A 369 -33.27 42.78 -6.12
N SER A 370 -34.55 42.71 -5.74
CA SER A 370 -35.62 43.60 -6.22
C SER A 370 -35.82 44.86 -5.37
N GLU A 371 -35.14 45.02 -4.24
CA GLU A 371 -35.41 46.08 -3.26
C GLU A 371 -35.13 47.48 -3.81
N LEU A 372 -34.07 47.64 -4.61
CA LEU A 372 -33.82 48.91 -5.30
C LEU A 372 -34.88 49.21 -6.36
N LEU A 373 -35.46 48.20 -7.00
CA LEU A 373 -36.56 48.37 -7.94
C LEU A 373 -37.84 48.78 -7.22
N TYR A 374 -38.16 48.15 -6.08
CA TYR A 374 -39.30 48.55 -5.24
C TYR A 374 -39.14 49.98 -4.70
N PHE A 375 -37.94 50.35 -4.30
CA PHE A 375 -37.62 51.73 -3.95
C PHE A 375 -37.84 52.68 -5.13
N GLN A 376 -37.34 52.32 -6.33
CA GLN A 376 -37.52 53.13 -7.53
C GLN A 376 -39.02 53.30 -7.88
N HIS A 377 -39.82 52.25 -7.78
CA HIS A 377 -41.28 52.33 -7.95
C HIS A 377 -41.93 53.22 -6.89
N SER A 378 -41.45 53.15 -5.65
CA SER A 378 -41.96 53.99 -4.56
C SER A 378 -41.71 55.47 -4.82
N ILE A 379 -40.52 55.83 -5.32
CA ILE A 379 -40.19 57.18 -5.80
C ILE A 379 -41.07 57.57 -7.01
N LYS A 380 -41.19 56.71 -8.03
CA LYS A 380 -42.01 56.96 -9.22
C LYS A 380 -43.51 57.08 -8.90
N SER A 381 -43.96 56.52 -7.77
CA SER A 381 -45.34 56.59 -7.28
C SER A 381 -45.66 57.81 -6.41
N LEU A 382 -44.63 58.55 -5.94
CA LEU A 382 -44.81 59.75 -5.11
C LEU A 382 -45.83 60.76 -5.69
N PRO A 383 -45.84 61.06 -7.00
CA PRO A 383 -46.83 61.96 -7.60
C PRO A 383 -48.29 61.54 -7.41
N LYS A 384 -48.54 60.24 -7.17
CA LYS A 384 -49.88 59.68 -6.96
C LYS A 384 -50.27 59.55 -5.48
N SER A 385 -49.42 60.02 -4.57
CA SER A 385 -49.63 59.86 -3.14
C SER A 385 -50.48 60.98 -2.54
N SER A 386 -51.00 60.76 -1.34
CA SER A 386 -51.91 61.69 -0.64
C SER A 386 -51.28 63.03 -0.24
N ILE A 387 -49.97 63.21 -0.44
CA ILE A 387 -49.26 64.46 -0.20
C ILE A 387 -49.44 65.48 -1.34
N PHE A 388 -50.06 65.09 -2.47
CA PHE A 388 -50.44 66.00 -3.55
C PHE A 388 -51.96 66.24 -3.55
N ASP A 389 -52.38 67.41 -4.00
CA ASP A 389 -53.79 67.75 -4.26
C ASP A 389 -54.27 67.27 -5.63
N GLU A 390 -55.55 67.50 -5.93
CA GLU A 390 -56.17 67.09 -7.21
C GLU A 390 -55.59 67.86 -8.40
N GLN A 391 -54.98 69.02 -8.15
CA GLN A 391 -54.27 69.84 -9.13
C GLN A 391 -52.79 69.44 -9.28
N GLY A 392 -52.32 68.43 -8.53
CA GLY A 392 -50.96 67.94 -8.57
C GLY A 392 -49.92 68.83 -7.88
N LYS A 393 -50.34 69.73 -6.98
CA LYS A 393 -49.44 70.54 -6.13
C LYS A 393 -49.25 69.87 -4.77
N LEU A 394 -48.09 70.08 -4.16
CA LEU A 394 -47.78 69.56 -2.83
C LEU A 394 -48.71 70.20 -1.77
N LYS A 395 -49.38 69.38 -0.97
CA LYS A 395 -50.13 69.81 0.22
C LYS A 395 -49.15 70.09 1.35
N GLU A 396 -49.18 71.28 1.95
CA GLU A 396 -48.31 71.68 3.08
C GLU A 396 -48.69 71.01 4.42
N ASP A 397 -48.75 69.67 4.43
CA ASP A 397 -48.90 68.85 5.64
C ASP A 397 -47.52 68.29 6.02
N CYS A 398 -46.75 69.09 6.78
CA CYS A 398 -45.38 68.74 7.14
C CYS A 398 -45.27 67.33 7.76
N PRO A 399 -46.10 66.93 8.76
CA PRO A 399 -46.07 65.57 9.30
C PRO A 399 -46.25 64.48 8.25
N LYS A 400 -47.22 64.61 7.33
CA LYS A 400 -47.42 63.61 6.27
C LYS A 400 -46.28 63.57 5.26
N ILE A 401 -45.71 64.71 4.90
CA ILE A 401 -44.56 64.80 3.98
C ILE A 401 -43.34 64.11 4.60
N PHE A 402 -42.97 64.49 5.84
CA PHE A 402 -41.79 63.92 6.50
C PHE A 402 -41.96 62.43 6.77
N LEU A 403 -43.14 61.96 7.18
CA LEU A 403 -43.40 60.53 7.36
C LEU A 403 -43.32 59.74 6.05
N LYS A 404 -43.68 60.36 4.91
CA LYS A 404 -43.53 59.73 3.60
C LYS A 404 -42.08 59.69 3.14
N LEU A 405 -41.31 60.76 3.37
CA LEU A 405 -39.89 60.84 3.07
C LEU A 405 -39.07 59.88 3.94
N GLU A 406 -39.36 59.80 5.24
CA GLU A 406 -38.74 58.86 6.17
C GLU A 406 -38.90 57.42 5.68
N LYS A 407 -40.11 57.01 5.28
CA LYS A 407 -40.36 55.68 4.71
C LYS A 407 -39.50 55.41 3.48
N ILE A 408 -39.34 56.39 2.61
CA ILE A 408 -38.55 56.26 1.38
C ILE A 408 -37.06 56.17 1.68
N ILE A 409 -36.55 56.96 2.62
CA ILE A 409 -35.15 56.92 3.06
C ILE A 409 -34.85 55.58 3.73
N ASN A 410 -35.72 55.11 4.64
CA ASN A 410 -35.56 53.81 5.29
C ASN A 410 -35.60 52.66 4.26
N GLN A 411 -36.46 52.76 3.24
CA GLN A 411 -36.52 51.79 2.15
C GLN A 411 -35.26 51.79 1.30
N LEU A 412 -34.68 52.96 1.01
CA LEU A 412 -33.39 53.06 0.32
C LEU A 412 -32.28 52.43 1.15
N ASP A 413 -32.24 52.70 2.44
CA ASP A 413 -31.20 52.19 3.34
C ASP A 413 -31.24 50.66 3.42
N ALA A 414 -32.42 50.08 3.54
CA ALA A 414 -32.61 48.64 3.47
C ALA A 414 -32.18 48.07 2.11
N ALA A 415 -32.57 48.72 1.01
CA ALA A 415 -32.21 48.27 -0.34
C ALA A 415 -30.69 48.31 -0.59
N ILE A 416 -30.02 49.38 -0.18
CA ILE A 416 -28.56 49.52 -0.29
C ILE A 416 -27.85 48.46 0.56
N GLN A 417 -28.36 48.17 1.75
CA GLN A 417 -27.78 47.12 2.60
C GLN A 417 -27.95 45.73 1.98
N ASN A 418 -29.09 45.42 1.37
CA ASN A 418 -29.30 44.14 0.69
C ASN A 418 -28.38 43.98 -0.53
N VAL A 419 -28.18 45.04 -1.31
CA VAL A 419 -27.21 45.02 -2.42
C VAL A 419 -25.78 44.84 -1.91
N ARG A 420 -25.42 45.46 -0.78
CA ARG A 420 -24.10 45.26 -0.16
C ARG A 420 -23.90 43.81 0.29
N ASN A 421 -24.88 43.23 0.97
CA ASN A 421 -24.84 41.83 1.39
C ASN A 421 -24.72 40.91 0.15
N TYR A 422 -25.50 41.19 -0.90
CA TYR A 422 -25.45 40.40 -2.14
C TYR A 422 -24.05 40.35 -2.75
N VAL A 423 -23.38 41.50 -2.90
CA VAL A 423 -22.03 41.53 -3.49
C VAL A 423 -20.93 41.02 -2.55
N GLU A 424 -21.24 40.77 -1.28
CA GLU A 424 -20.35 40.15 -0.30
C GLU A 424 -20.55 38.63 -0.16
N ARG A 425 -21.52 38.05 -0.88
CA ARG A 425 -21.72 36.59 -0.93
C ARG A 425 -20.53 35.89 -1.59
N LEU A 426 -20.25 34.68 -1.11
CA LEU A 426 -19.10 33.88 -1.53
C LEU A 426 -19.13 33.53 -3.03
N ASP A 427 -20.30 33.22 -3.57
CA ASP A 427 -20.48 32.94 -5.00
C ASP A 427 -20.20 34.16 -5.90
N ILE A 428 -20.54 35.36 -5.44
CA ILE A 428 -20.27 36.60 -6.17
C ILE A 428 -18.78 36.93 -6.16
N VAL A 429 -18.12 36.87 -5.00
CA VAL A 429 -16.68 37.16 -4.90
C VAL A 429 -15.81 36.14 -5.64
N LEU A 430 -16.19 34.86 -5.65
CA LEU A 430 -15.53 33.85 -6.49
C LEU A 430 -15.81 34.09 -7.97
N GLY A 431 -17.00 34.57 -8.31
CA GLY A 431 -17.29 35.10 -9.64
C GLY A 431 -16.30 36.19 -10.06
N VAL A 432 -15.99 37.14 -9.16
CA VAL A 432 -14.98 38.18 -9.41
C VAL A 432 -13.60 37.54 -9.65
N LYS A 433 -13.15 36.64 -8.78
CA LYS A 433 -11.87 35.91 -8.90
C LYS A 433 -11.74 35.24 -10.27
N HIS A 434 -12.74 34.48 -10.70
CA HIS A 434 -12.64 33.68 -11.92
C HIS A 434 -12.95 34.45 -13.20
N LYS A 435 -13.99 35.31 -13.21
CA LYS A 435 -14.47 35.97 -14.44
C LYS A 435 -13.87 37.35 -14.67
N VAL A 436 -13.55 38.09 -13.60
CA VAL A 436 -12.96 39.44 -13.69
C VAL A 436 -11.44 39.35 -13.65
N LEU A 437 -10.88 38.71 -12.61
CA LEU A 437 -9.42 38.60 -12.44
C LEU A 437 -8.80 37.48 -13.29
N GLY A 438 -9.61 36.58 -13.86
CA GLY A 438 -9.16 35.53 -14.78
C GLY A 438 -8.44 34.37 -14.12
N SER A 439 -8.53 34.21 -12.79
CA SER A 439 -7.92 33.10 -12.07
C SER A 439 -8.62 31.78 -12.43
N SER A 440 -7.86 30.74 -12.78
CA SER A 440 -8.41 29.41 -13.02
C SER A 440 -8.79 28.70 -11.71
N LEU A 441 -9.70 27.73 -11.79
CA LEU A 441 -9.96 26.78 -10.71
C LEU A 441 -8.70 25.96 -10.40
N LEU A 442 -8.33 25.89 -9.12
CA LEU A 442 -7.17 25.15 -8.65
C LEU A 442 -7.61 23.91 -7.88
N TYR A 443 -7.26 22.74 -8.41
CA TYR A 443 -7.49 21.45 -7.75
C TYR A 443 -6.57 20.36 -8.30
N VAL A 444 -6.43 19.29 -7.52
CA VAL A 444 -5.75 18.04 -7.89
C VAL A 444 -6.67 16.85 -7.67
N ASN A 445 -6.38 15.72 -8.30
CA ASN A 445 -7.11 14.47 -8.05
C ASN A 445 -6.32 13.57 -7.10
N LEU A 446 -6.94 12.53 -6.55
CA LEU A 446 -6.31 11.59 -5.60
C LEU A 446 -5.03 10.91 -6.12
N ARG A 447 -4.88 10.81 -7.45
CA ARG A 447 -3.75 10.16 -8.14
C ARG A 447 -2.69 11.14 -8.62
N SER A 448 -2.90 12.45 -8.44
CA SER A 448 -1.92 13.48 -8.77
C SER A 448 -0.64 13.24 -7.98
N ASP A 449 0.50 13.24 -8.67
CA ASP A 449 1.80 13.05 -8.05
C ASP A 449 2.30 14.34 -7.37
N ILE A 450 3.38 14.20 -6.60
CA ILE A 450 3.96 15.31 -5.84
C ILE A 450 4.41 16.47 -6.73
N ASP A 451 4.89 16.21 -7.93
CA ASP A 451 5.38 17.27 -8.82
C ASP A 451 4.22 18.05 -9.44
N GLU A 452 3.14 17.37 -9.83
CA GLU A 452 1.88 17.99 -10.23
C GLU A 452 1.30 18.86 -9.10
N ILE A 453 1.28 18.33 -7.87
CA ILE A 453 0.77 19.05 -6.69
C ILE A 453 1.61 20.31 -6.44
N ARG A 454 2.94 20.19 -6.43
CA ARG A 454 3.86 21.34 -6.24
C ARG A 454 3.68 22.38 -7.34
N HIS A 455 3.56 21.94 -8.60
CA HIS A 455 3.38 22.82 -9.74
C HIS A 455 2.06 23.63 -9.66
N LYS A 456 0.97 22.98 -9.25
CA LYS A 456 -0.34 23.64 -9.09
C LYS A 456 -0.47 24.48 -7.82
N MET A 457 0.18 24.07 -6.72
CA MET A 457 0.17 24.81 -5.46
C MET A 457 0.78 26.21 -5.61
N GLN A 458 1.93 26.32 -6.27
CA GLN A 458 2.66 27.60 -6.44
C GLN A 458 2.83 28.35 -5.10
N SER A 459 2.23 29.54 -4.97
CA SER A 459 2.26 30.39 -3.78
C SER A 459 1.03 30.26 -2.89
N HIS A 460 0.07 29.39 -3.23
CA HIS A 460 -1.16 29.20 -2.46
C HIS A 460 -0.86 28.44 -1.16
N ASP A 461 -1.65 28.70 -0.12
CA ASP A 461 -1.49 28.09 1.20
C ASP A 461 -1.99 26.63 1.23
N PHE A 462 -2.95 26.30 0.36
CA PHE A 462 -3.48 24.95 0.20
C PHE A 462 -3.98 24.70 -1.23
N ILE A 463 -4.21 23.42 -1.55
CA ILE A 463 -4.88 22.99 -2.77
C ILE A 463 -5.96 21.96 -2.45
N THR A 464 -7.12 22.10 -3.08
CA THR A 464 -8.25 21.18 -2.91
C THR A 464 -8.02 19.90 -3.69
N VAL A 465 -8.22 18.76 -3.03
CA VAL A 465 -8.22 17.43 -3.64
C VAL A 465 -9.65 17.03 -3.96
N VAL A 466 -9.91 16.65 -5.21
CA VAL A 466 -11.25 16.32 -5.69
C VAL A 466 -11.32 14.93 -6.34
N ILE A 467 -12.51 14.36 -6.39
CA ILE A 467 -12.85 13.20 -7.23
C ILE A 467 -13.78 13.71 -8.34
N PRO A 468 -13.40 13.60 -9.62
CA PRO A 468 -14.29 13.95 -10.72
C PRO A 468 -15.39 12.88 -10.87
N GLU A 469 -16.65 13.31 -10.99
CA GLU A 469 -17.78 12.44 -11.29
C GLU A 469 -18.04 12.32 -12.80
N LYS A 470 -18.93 11.39 -13.18
CA LYS A 470 -19.22 11.10 -14.60
C LYS A 470 -19.85 12.27 -15.36
N ASP A 471 -20.56 13.14 -14.65
CA ASP A 471 -21.20 14.35 -15.20
C ASP A 471 -20.25 15.56 -15.26
N GLY A 472 -18.99 15.38 -14.83
CA GLY A 472 -17.98 16.44 -14.79
C GLY A 472 -18.01 17.28 -13.51
N SER A 473 -18.94 17.02 -12.59
CA SER A 473 -18.92 17.65 -11.27
C SER A 473 -17.70 17.20 -10.46
N LEU A 474 -17.25 18.05 -9.54
CA LEU A 474 -16.04 17.82 -8.75
C LEU A 474 -16.42 17.63 -7.29
N PHE A 475 -16.16 16.45 -6.73
CA PHE A 475 -16.43 16.21 -5.32
C PHE A 475 -15.21 16.55 -4.45
N PRO A 476 -15.31 17.51 -3.51
CA PRO A 476 -14.21 17.88 -2.65
C PRO A 476 -13.96 16.81 -1.59
N VAL A 477 -12.80 16.16 -1.70
CA VAL A 477 -12.33 15.16 -0.75
C VAL A 477 -11.78 15.86 0.47
N GLY A 478 -10.77 16.71 0.31
CA GLY A 478 -9.99 17.36 1.37
C GLY A 478 -9.00 18.36 0.80
N VAL A 479 -7.98 18.74 1.58
CA VAL A 479 -6.92 19.65 1.14
C VAL A 479 -5.52 19.13 1.41
N ILE A 480 -4.56 19.57 0.61
CA ILE A 480 -3.13 19.46 0.89
C ILE A 480 -2.64 20.86 1.23
N ARG A 481 -1.86 21.00 2.30
CA ARG A 481 -1.32 22.29 2.73
C ARG A 481 0.09 22.49 2.20
N ALA A 482 0.43 23.73 1.87
CA ALA A 482 1.77 24.09 1.42
C ALA A 482 2.83 23.84 2.50
N THR A 483 2.47 24.02 3.78
CA THR A 483 3.35 23.72 4.93
C THR A 483 3.77 22.25 4.96
N ASP A 484 2.82 21.35 4.74
CA ASP A 484 3.04 19.90 4.79
C ASP A 484 3.87 19.45 3.58
N LEU A 485 3.61 20.03 2.40
CA LEU A 485 4.32 19.73 1.16
C LEU A 485 5.79 20.20 1.14
N ARG A 486 6.12 21.20 1.97
CA ARG A 486 7.47 21.77 2.11
C ARG A 486 8.33 21.04 3.15
N MET A 487 7.77 20.08 3.89
CA MET A 487 8.54 19.25 4.82
C MET A 487 9.56 18.38 4.06
N ASN A 488 10.73 18.16 4.66
CA ASN A 488 11.80 17.36 4.05
C ASN A 488 11.41 15.87 3.91
N GLY A 489 10.65 15.34 4.87
CA GLY A 489 10.08 13.99 4.84
C GLY A 489 8.57 14.05 4.68
N LEU A 490 8.05 13.60 3.53
CA LEU A 490 6.62 13.57 3.22
C LEU A 490 5.96 12.23 3.55
N GLY A 491 6.77 11.22 3.85
CA GLY A 491 6.34 9.87 4.21
C GLY A 491 7.53 9.07 4.71
N THR A 492 7.27 7.85 5.16
CA THR A 492 8.28 7.01 5.79
C THR A 492 8.31 5.62 5.18
N ILE A 493 9.44 4.94 5.29
CA ILE A 493 9.61 3.58 4.78
C ILE A 493 10.32 2.69 5.81
N THR A 494 9.89 1.44 5.84
CA THR A 494 10.53 0.34 6.54
C THR A 494 11.06 -0.66 5.50
N LEU A 495 12.33 -1.06 5.66
CA LEU A 495 12.98 -2.05 4.80
C LEU A 495 13.06 -3.39 5.52
N ARG A 496 12.76 -4.47 4.80
CA ARG A 496 12.77 -5.84 5.32
C ARG A 496 13.57 -6.72 4.37
N ASP A 497 14.56 -7.40 4.95
CA ASP A 497 15.53 -8.25 4.26
C ASP A 497 16.59 -7.51 3.43
N PHE A 498 16.67 -6.19 3.55
CA PHE A 498 17.72 -5.39 2.93
C PHE A 498 17.82 -4.04 3.62
N CYS A 499 18.95 -3.37 3.46
CA CYS A 499 19.09 -1.96 3.83
C CYS A 499 19.87 -1.12 2.82
N ASN A 500 20.34 -1.74 1.72
CA ASN A 500 20.93 -1.02 0.60
C ASN A 500 19.83 -0.35 -0.23
N LEU A 501 19.94 0.96 -0.44
CA LEU A 501 18.96 1.72 -1.22
C LEU A 501 18.97 1.38 -2.72
N GLU A 502 19.99 0.69 -3.23
CA GLU A 502 20.01 0.19 -4.62
C GLU A 502 18.96 -0.92 -4.86
N GLU A 503 18.49 -1.56 -3.80
CA GLU A 503 17.52 -2.67 -3.85
C GLU A 503 16.06 -2.20 -3.76
N VAL A 504 15.84 -0.88 -3.72
CA VAL A 504 14.51 -0.25 -3.71
C VAL A 504 14.50 1.00 -4.59
N LYS A 505 13.43 1.21 -5.36
CA LYS A 505 13.21 2.47 -6.09
C LYS A 505 12.24 3.34 -5.30
N MET A 506 12.76 4.23 -4.45
CA MET A 506 11.94 5.14 -3.65
C MET A 506 12.25 6.60 -3.97
N ALA A 507 11.25 7.47 -3.82
CA ALA A 507 11.44 8.91 -3.94
C ALA A 507 12.30 9.48 -2.79
N SER A 508 13.04 10.55 -3.08
CA SER A 508 13.98 11.18 -2.14
C SER A 508 13.33 11.85 -0.92
N TYR A 509 12.03 12.13 -0.98
CA TYR A 509 11.25 12.71 0.13
C TYR A 509 10.73 11.66 1.11
N LEU A 510 11.09 10.38 0.93
CA LEU A 510 10.75 9.29 1.84
C LEU A 510 11.91 9.00 2.78
N GLU A 511 11.58 8.84 4.07
CA GLU A 511 12.55 8.65 5.13
C GLU A 511 12.57 7.20 5.63
N VAL A 512 13.75 6.56 5.67
CA VAL A 512 13.89 5.21 6.24
C VAL A 512 13.89 5.30 7.76
N ILE A 513 12.87 4.71 8.40
CA ILE A 513 12.71 4.75 9.86
C ILE A 513 12.90 3.38 10.52
N SER A 514 12.85 2.29 9.77
CA SER A 514 13.06 0.96 10.31
C SER A 514 13.69 0.01 9.30
N VAL A 515 14.57 -0.86 9.79
CA VAL A 515 15.29 -1.87 9.01
C VAL A 515 15.36 -3.16 9.81
N VAL A 516 15.02 -4.28 9.17
CA VAL A 516 15.41 -5.62 9.63
C VAL A 516 16.16 -6.28 8.47
N ASP A 517 17.41 -6.66 8.68
CA ASP A 517 18.30 -7.15 7.62
C ASP A 517 19.32 -8.16 8.17
N HIS A 518 19.73 -9.10 7.33
CA HIS A 518 20.78 -10.08 7.62
C HIS A 518 21.93 -10.04 6.60
N HIS A 519 21.83 -9.18 5.57
CA HIS A 519 22.85 -8.94 4.58
C HIS A 519 23.96 -8.00 5.09
N LYS A 520 24.97 -7.78 4.23
CA LYS A 520 25.99 -6.74 4.49
C LYS A 520 25.33 -5.37 4.48
N SER A 521 25.27 -4.74 5.65
CA SER A 521 24.48 -3.54 5.82
C SER A 521 25.15 -2.26 5.31
N SER A 522 24.37 -1.42 4.63
CA SER A 522 24.74 -0.07 4.21
C SER A 522 23.52 0.85 4.26
N LEU A 523 23.24 1.40 5.45
CA LEU A 523 22.09 2.27 5.68
C LEU A 523 22.48 3.76 5.59
N LYS A 524 21.76 4.52 4.76
CA LYS A 524 21.84 5.98 4.70
C LYS A 524 20.46 6.57 4.92
N THR A 525 20.24 7.25 6.04
CA THR A 525 18.98 7.94 6.36
C THR A 525 19.24 9.17 7.22
N LEU A 526 18.37 10.17 7.13
CA LEU A 526 18.40 11.38 7.97
C LEU A 526 17.65 11.19 9.31
N SER A 527 16.73 10.23 9.36
CA SER A 527 15.93 9.91 10.55
C SER A 527 16.72 8.97 11.46
N VAL A 528 16.41 8.96 12.76
CA VAL A 528 16.92 7.95 13.69
C VAL A 528 16.14 6.64 13.47
N PRO A 529 16.73 5.59 12.87
CA PRO A 529 16.00 4.39 12.53
C PRO A 529 16.04 3.36 13.67
N THR A 530 15.01 2.51 13.75
CA THR A 530 15.12 1.23 14.46
C THR A 530 15.78 0.22 13.52
N ALA A 531 16.97 -0.28 13.88
CA ALA A 531 17.70 -1.24 13.06
C ALA A 531 17.91 -2.55 13.82
N LEU A 532 17.39 -3.64 13.27
CA LEU A 532 17.61 -5.00 13.75
C LEU A 532 18.42 -5.77 12.70
N ILE A 533 19.73 -5.81 12.91
CA ILE A 533 20.68 -6.44 12.00
C ILE A 533 21.37 -7.59 12.73
N GLY A 534 21.45 -8.76 12.09
CA GLY A 534 22.09 -9.92 12.70
C GLY A 534 22.58 -10.95 11.70
N ASP A 535 23.59 -11.72 12.10
CA ASP A 535 24.08 -12.87 11.33
C ASP A 535 23.11 -14.05 11.52
N THR A 536 22.20 -14.20 10.56
CA THR A 536 21.24 -15.29 10.42
C THR A 536 21.13 -15.65 8.95
N GLN A 537 20.63 -16.85 8.64
CA GLN A 537 20.46 -17.24 7.24
C GLN A 537 19.19 -16.68 6.60
N SER A 538 18.22 -16.27 7.42
CA SER A 538 16.96 -15.63 7.02
C SER A 538 16.69 -14.46 7.95
N CYS A 539 16.19 -13.34 7.43
CA CYS A 539 15.83 -12.18 8.25
C CYS A 539 14.63 -12.48 9.17
N ASN A 540 13.79 -13.45 8.81
CA ASN A 540 12.63 -13.87 9.61
C ASN A 540 13.01 -14.51 10.95
N VAL A 541 14.26 -14.97 11.13
CA VAL A 541 14.79 -15.36 12.46
C VAL A 541 14.79 -14.17 13.42
N LEU A 542 15.26 -13.01 12.96
CA LEU A 542 15.33 -11.79 13.77
C LEU A 542 13.92 -11.31 14.15
N ILE A 543 12.98 -11.40 13.20
CA ILE A 543 11.58 -11.00 13.42
C ILE A 543 10.90 -11.96 14.40
N ALA A 544 11.08 -13.27 14.23
CA ALA A 544 10.50 -14.29 15.10
C ALA A 544 10.95 -14.13 16.55
N GLU A 545 12.24 -13.89 16.80
CA GLU A 545 12.76 -13.68 18.15
C GLU A 545 12.11 -12.47 18.84
N GLN A 546 11.91 -11.35 18.12
CA GLN A 546 11.20 -10.19 18.66
C GLN A 546 9.71 -10.49 18.88
N ALA A 547 9.08 -11.21 17.95
CA ALA A 547 7.69 -11.62 18.09
C ALA A 547 7.49 -12.49 19.34
N PHE A 548 8.41 -13.41 19.66
CA PHE A 548 8.35 -14.19 20.89
C PHE A 548 8.34 -13.30 22.14
N LEU A 549 9.25 -12.32 22.20
CA LEU A 549 9.37 -11.42 23.34
C LEU A 549 8.13 -10.56 23.56
N ILE A 550 7.45 -10.16 22.47
CA ILE A 550 6.20 -9.40 22.54
C ILE A 550 5.03 -10.32 22.90
N ASN A 551 4.87 -11.43 22.19
CA ASN A 551 3.75 -12.35 22.36
C ASN A 551 3.78 -13.03 23.75
N ASP A 552 4.94 -13.24 24.35
CA ASP A 552 5.06 -13.77 25.73
C ASP A 552 4.54 -12.80 26.81
N ARG A 553 4.40 -11.50 26.50
CA ARG A 553 3.82 -10.52 27.42
C ARG A 553 2.30 -10.45 27.36
N TYR A 554 1.69 -10.89 26.25
CA TYR A 554 0.28 -10.58 25.94
C TYR A 554 -0.56 -11.77 25.49
N SER A 555 0.06 -12.87 25.07
CA SER A 555 -0.65 -14.08 24.66
C SER A 555 -0.84 -15.03 25.84
N LEU A 556 -1.97 -15.76 25.84
CA LEU A 556 -2.21 -16.90 26.73
C LEU A 556 -1.89 -18.24 26.05
N GLY A 557 -1.34 -18.23 24.83
CA GLY A 557 -0.98 -19.45 24.10
C GLY A 557 -2.16 -20.36 23.79
N GLY A 558 -3.36 -19.80 23.62
CA GLY A 558 -4.61 -20.55 23.42
C GLY A 558 -5.17 -21.23 24.67
N MET A 559 -4.60 -20.97 25.86
CA MET A 559 -5.07 -21.52 27.13
C MET A 559 -6.00 -20.54 27.87
N THR A 560 -6.88 -21.08 28.71
CA THR A 560 -7.60 -20.28 29.71
C THR A 560 -6.76 -20.13 30.98
N ALA A 561 -7.03 -19.09 31.79
CA ALA A 561 -6.35 -18.89 33.08
C ALA A 561 -6.44 -20.14 33.99
N GLN A 562 -7.62 -20.76 34.05
CA GLN A 562 -7.83 -22.00 34.81
C GLN A 562 -7.00 -23.17 34.26
N ALA A 563 -6.88 -23.30 32.94
CA ALA A 563 -6.04 -24.34 32.33
C ALA A 563 -4.57 -24.15 32.68
N ILE A 564 -4.07 -22.91 32.70
CA ILE A 564 -2.69 -22.57 33.08
C ILE A 564 -2.42 -23.00 34.54
N ASP A 565 -3.27 -22.58 35.48
CA ASP A 565 -3.09 -22.89 36.90
C ASP A 565 -3.12 -24.39 37.20
N ASN A 566 -4.08 -25.11 36.61
CA ASN A 566 -4.19 -26.55 36.74
C ASN A 566 -2.92 -27.28 36.27
N ARG A 567 -2.25 -26.75 35.24
CA ARG A 567 -1.03 -27.35 34.68
C ARG A 567 0.20 -27.03 35.50
N ILE A 568 0.31 -25.81 36.02
CA ILE A 568 1.37 -25.44 36.98
C ILE A 568 1.33 -26.36 38.19
N GLN A 569 0.15 -26.61 38.76
CA GLN A 569 -0.01 -27.53 39.90
C GLN A 569 0.44 -28.95 39.56
N LYS A 570 0.08 -29.47 38.38
CA LYS A 570 0.51 -30.79 37.92
C LYS A 570 2.03 -30.90 37.77
N LEU A 571 2.69 -29.86 37.25
CA LEU A 571 4.14 -29.84 37.04
C LEU A 571 4.92 -29.63 38.34
N ALA A 572 4.39 -28.85 39.29
CA ALA A 572 5.00 -28.61 40.60
C ALA A 572 5.14 -29.89 41.45
N LEU A 573 4.32 -30.91 41.16
CA LEU A 573 4.36 -32.22 41.82
C LEU A 573 5.40 -33.20 41.22
N SER A 574 6.13 -32.80 40.18
CA SER A 574 7.13 -33.64 39.49
C SER A 574 8.57 -33.22 39.78
N THR A 575 9.49 -34.18 39.90
CA THR A 575 10.94 -33.91 39.89
C THR A 575 11.37 -33.51 38.48
N GLY A 576 11.42 -32.21 38.23
CA GLY A 576 11.53 -31.62 36.90
C GLY A 576 12.83 -31.94 36.15
N ASN A 577 12.74 -32.45 34.92
CA ASN A 577 13.84 -32.37 33.95
C ASN A 577 13.90 -30.97 33.30
N SER A 578 14.98 -30.65 32.57
CA SER A 578 15.17 -29.32 31.94
C SER A 578 14.00 -28.89 31.05
N SER A 579 13.35 -29.84 30.38
CA SER A 579 12.17 -29.60 29.56
C SER A 579 10.96 -29.16 30.39
N GLN A 580 10.67 -29.87 31.49
CA GLN A 580 9.61 -29.52 32.42
C GLN A 580 9.86 -28.16 33.09
N ILE A 581 11.11 -27.82 33.38
CA ILE A 581 11.48 -26.50 33.91
C ILE A 581 11.15 -25.40 32.90
N ARG A 582 11.51 -25.56 31.61
CA ARG A 582 11.17 -24.59 30.56
C ARG A 582 9.67 -24.47 30.32
N ILE A 583 8.94 -25.59 30.35
CA ILE A 583 7.47 -25.56 30.27
C ILE A 583 6.89 -24.79 31.46
N LEU A 584 7.39 -25.03 32.67
CA LEU A 584 6.96 -24.29 33.86
C LEU A 584 7.27 -22.79 33.74
N GLN A 585 8.45 -22.42 33.25
CA GLN A 585 8.81 -21.01 32.98
C GLN A 585 7.81 -20.35 32.03
N ARG A 586 7.46 -21.00 30.91
CA ARG A 586 6.45 -20.48 29.98
C ARG A 586 5.07 -20.38 30.63
N LEU A 587 4.62 -21.39 31.37
CA LEU A 587 3.34 -21.33 32.08
C LEU A 587 3.29 -20.22 33.14
N LEU A 588 4.38 -20.01 33.88
CA LEU A 588 4.48 -18.90 34.84
C LEU A 588 4.41 -17.54 34.12
N GLN A 589 5.09 -17.41 32.98
CA GLN A 589 4.99 -16.22 32.15
C GLN A 589 3.55 -15.99 31.67
N ARG A 590 2.86 -17.02 31.16
CA ARG A 590 1.43 -16.93 30.78
C ARG A 590 0.53 -16.58 31.96
N ARG A 591 0.81 -17.11 33.15
CA ARG A 591 0.09 -16.76 34.39
C ARG A 591 0.26 -15.29 34.74
N LEU A 592 1.44 -14.70 34.54
CA LEU A 592 1.63 -13.25 34.72
C LEU A 592 0.70 -12.44 33.80
N VAL A 593 0.52 -12.88 32.56
CA VAL A 593 -0.41 -12.24 31.60
C VAL A 593 -1.85 -12.26 32.14
N THR A 594 -2.29 -13.34 32.79
CA THR A 594 -3.65 -13.42 33.36
C THR A 594 -3.93 -12.42 34.49
N TYR A 595 -2.87 -11.92 35.14
CA TYR A 595 -2.96 -10.91 36.19
C TYR A 595 -2.88 -9.47 35.66
N GLN A 596 -2.42 -9.30 34.42
CA GLN A 596 -2.58 -8.02 33.73
C GLN A 596 -4.07 -7.86 33.41
N THR A 597 -4.63 -6.68 33.63
CA THR A 597 -6.02 -6.36 33.29
C THR A 597 -6.32 -6.86 31.87
N ASN A 598 -7.48 -7.48 31.63
CA ASN A 598 -7.97 -8.07 30.36
C ASN A 598 -8.02 -7.10 29.15
N GLN A 599 -7.27 -6.01 29.19
CA GLN A 599 -7.17 -4.98 28.20
C GLN A 599 -6.42 -5.45 26.95
N PHE A 600 -5.31 -6.20 27.08
CA PHE A 600 -4.45 -6.58 25.96
C PHE A 600 -4.56 -8.06 25.55
N PHE A 601 -4.39 -8.35 24.26
CA PHE A 601 -4.44 -9.72 23.74
C PHE A 601 -3.61 -9.89 22.46
N VAL A 602 -3.19 -11.15 22.23
CA VAL A 602 -2.76 -11.65 20.92
C VAL A 602 -3.62 -12.86 20.60
N HIS A 603 -4.31 -12.83 19.46
CA HIS A 603 -5.21 -13.90 19.07
C HIS A 603 -4.41 -15.17 18.70
N PRO A 604 -4.73 -16.36 19.26
CA PRO A 604 -3.95 -17.58 19.06
C PRO A 604 -3.77 -17.97 17.58
N GLN A 605 -4.82 -17.81 16.77
CA GLN A 605 -4.75 -18.10 15.33
C GLN A 605 -3.76 -17.19 14.59
N ARG A 606 -3.69 -15.91 14.98
CA ARG A 606 -2.73 -14.96 14.40
C ARG A 606 -1.31 -15.31 14.81
N GLU A 607 -1.08 -15.60 16.09
CA GLU A 607 0.22 -16.05 16.58
C GLU A 607 0.69 -17.33 15.87
N PHE A 608 -0.22 -18.29 15.65
CA PHE A 608 0.08 -19.52 14.92
C PHE A 608 0.49 -19.26 13.46
N GLN A 609 -0.29 -18.46 12.72
CA GLN A 609 0.00 -18.15 11.32
C GLN A 609 1.30 -17.35 11.17
N GLU A 610 1.56 -16.41 12.09
CA GLU A 610 2.83 -15.67 12.14
C GLU A 610 4.03 -16.62 12.24
N TYR A 611 4.04 -17.49 13.25
CA TYR A 611 5.15 -18.42 13.46
C TYR A 611 5.29 -19.43 12.33
N LEU A 612 4.18 -19.86 11.71
CA LEU A 612 4.21 -20.77 10.57
C LEU A 612 4.84 -20.10 9.34
N CYS A 613 4.48 -18.84 9.06
CA CYS A 613 5.08 -18.04 8.01
C CYS A 613 6.59 -17.89 8.21
N TYR A 614 7.03 -17.53 9.43
CA TYR A 614 8.46 -17.41 9.73
C TYR A 614 9.19 -18.74 9.55
N LEU A 615 8.62 -19.85 10.04
CA LEU A 615 9.22 -21.17 9.85
C LEU A 615 9.40 -21.47 8.36
N HIS A 616 8.37 -21.24 7.53
CA HIS A 616 8.47 -21.50 6.10
C HIS A 616 9.51 -20.64 5.39
N ALA A 617 9.60 -19.34 5.71
CA ALA A 617 10.64 -18.47 5.17
C ALA A 617 12.05 -18.95 5.53
N ILE A 618 12.28 -19.26 6.81
CA ILE A 618 13.57 -19.77 7.29
C ILE A 618 13.94 -21.08 6.59
N LEU A 619 12.98 -22.00 6.40
CA LEU A 619 13.26 -23.27 5.71
C LEU A 619 13.60 -23.09 4.23
N ASP A 620 13.06 -22.07 3.57
CA ASP A 620 13.37 -21.78 2.18
C ASP A 620 14.81 -21.27 2.03
N ASP A 621 15.16 -20.23 2.79
CA ASP A 621 16.47 -19.58 2.74
C ASP A 621 17.63 -20.48 3.18
N THR A 622 17.36 -21.34 4.17
CA THR A 622 18.36 -22.29 4.66
C THR A 622 18.55 -23.51 3.76
N ASP A 623 17.80 -23.61 2.65
CA ASP A 623 17.72 -24.80 1.77
C ASP A 623 17.44 -26.06 2.62
N LEU A 624 16.34 -26.01 3.38
CA LEU A 624 15.91 -27.02 4.37
C LEU A 624 17.01 -27.36 5.39
N LEU A 625 17.53 -26.35 6.08
CA LEU A 625 18.56 -26.46 7.12
C LEU A 625 19.94 -26.95 6.64
N THR A 626 20.20 -26.94 5.35
CA THR A 626 21.52 -27.28 4.79
C THR A 626 22.56 -26.19 5.12
N LYS A 627 22.13 -24.93 5.19
CA LYS A 627 22.93 -23.77 5.57
C LYS A 627 22.27 -23.12 6.78
N VAL A 628 22.86 -23.27 7.95
CA VAL A 628 22.30 -22.79 9.22
C VAL A 628 23.39 -22.39 10.19
N SER A 629 23.11 -21.36 10.97
CA SER A 629 23.81 -20.98 12.19
C SER A 629 23.16 -21.61 13.42
N ASN A 630 23.84 -21.49 14.57
CA ASN A 630 23.25 -21.91 15.84
C ASN A 630 21.97 -21.11 16.16
N ARG A 631 21.94 -19.82 15.82
CA ARG A 631 20.80 -18.93 16.10
C ARG A 631 19.57 -19.37 15.32
N ASP A 632 19.72 -19.71 14.04
CA ASP A 632 18.62 -20.23 13.21
C ASP A 632 18.02 -21.49 13.85
N LEU A 633 18.86 -22.44 14.28
CA LEU A 633 18.43 -23.71 14.86
C LEU A 633 17.67 -23.53 16.19
N PHE A 634 18.16 -22.66 17.07
CA PHE A 634 17.45 -22.35 18.33
C PHE A 634 16.11 -21.65 18.07
N CYS A 635 16.05 -20.73 17.10
CA CYS A 635 14.81 -20.07 16.70
C CYS A 635 13.80 -21.09 16.17
N ILE A 636 14.20 -21.98 15.25
CA ILE A 636 13.31 -23.03 14.71
C ILE A 636 12.81 -23.97 15.80
N ALA A 637 13.67 -24.37 16.73
CA ALA A 637 13.23 -25.19 17.87
C ALA A 637 12.15 -24.47 18.69
N GLN A 638 12.30 -23.17 18.95
CA GLN A 638 11.27 -22.38 19.61
C GLN A 638 9.99 -22.26 18.78
N LEU A 639 10.08 -22.01 17.47
CA LEU A 639 8.92 -21.97 16.56
C LEU A 639 8.13 -23.27 16.63
N LEU A 640 8.80 -24.42 16.50
CA LEU A 640 8.16 -25.73 16.53
C LEU A 640 7.49 -26.02 17.88
N ASN A 641 8.16 -25.70 18.99
CA ASN A 641 7.58 -25.85 20.33
C ASN A 641 6.36 -24.93 20.54
N ARG A 642 6.41 -23.69 20.06
CA ARG A 642 5.32 -22.70 20.17
C ARG A 642 4.13 -23.07 19.27
N LEU A 643 4.39 -23.42 18.01
CA LEU A 643 3.38 -23.94 17.08
C LEU A 643 2.68 -25.16 17.66
N LYS A 644 3.45 -26.07 18.27
CA LYS A 644 2.87 -27.28 18.89
C LYS A 644 1.99 -26.90 20.07
N SER A 645 2.46 -25.97 20.89
CA SER A 645 1.72 -25.51 22.07
C SER A 645 0.39 -24.84 21.69
N LEU A 646 0.41 -23.97 20.69
CA LEU A 646 -0.78 -23.29 20.16
C LEU A 646 -1.77 -24.29 19.54
N SER A 647 -1.29 -25.25 18.75
CA SER A 647 -2.13 -26.26 18.12
C SER A 647 -2.78 -27.21 19.13
N MET A 648 -2.07 -27.55 20.21
CA MET A 648 -2.59 -28.44 21.25
C MET A 648 -3.45 -27.71 22.30
N GLY A 649 -3.42 -26.37 22.31
CA GLY A 649 -4.04 -25.54 23.33
C GLY A 649 -3.36 -25.67 24.70
N TYR A 650 -2.08 -26.06 24.73
CA TYR A 650 -1.31 -26.23 25.96
C TYR A 650 0.21 -26.24 25.72
N GLU A 651 1.01 -25.64 26.61
CA GLU A 651 2.49 -25.64 26.56
C GLU A 651 3.11 -27.05 26.40
N THR A 652 3.91 -27.21 25.36
CA THR A 652 4.58 -28.47 24.99
C THR A 652 6.02 -28.16 24.54
N GLU A 653 6.93 -29.11 24.74
CA GLU A 653 8.28 -29.07 24.18
C GLU A 653 8.54 -30.37 23.43
N ILE A 654 8.76 -30.26 22.12
CA ILE A 654 9.02 -31.39 21.21
C ILE A 654 10.47 -31.43 20.73
N ILE A 655 11.21 -30.31 20.85
CA ILE A 655 12.61 -30.19 20.47
C ILE A 655 13.39 -29.42 21.54
N HIS A 656 14.53 -29.98 21.94
CA HIS A 656 15.56 -29.32 22.74
C HIS A 656 16.96 -29.83 22.34
N PHE A 657 18.00 -29.10 22.74
CA PHE A 657 19.40 -29.40 22.42
C PHE A 657 20.31 -29.58 23.64
N ASP A 658 19.74 -29.68 24.85
CA ASP A 658 20.51 -29.77 26.11
C ASP A 658 21.53 -30.93 26.15
N ASP A 659 21.26 -31.99 25.38
CA ASP A 659 22.07 -33.19 25.25
C ASP A 659 23.04 -33.17 24.05
N ILE A 660 23.08 -32.08 23.28
CA ILE A 660 24.01 -31.89 22.16
C ILE A 660 25.10 -30.89 22.57
N PRO A 661 26.39 -31.29 22.60
CA PRO A 661 27.49 -30.37 22.86
C PRO A 661 27.59 -29.25 21.80
N LEU A 662 27.88 -28.03 22.23
CA LEU A 662 28.13 -26.87 21.36
C LEU A 662 29.52 -26.92 20.71
N ASP A 663 29.76 -27.92 19.86
CA ASP A 663 31.00 -28.12 19.11
C ASP A 663 30.79 -27.92 17.59
N LYS A 664 31.83 -28.21 16.79
CA LYS A 664 31.75 -28.09 15.31
C LYS A 664 30.71 -29.02 14.65
N LYS A 665 30.20 -30.03 15.36
CA LYS A 665 29.17 -30.96 14.88
C LYS A 665 27.77 -30.57 15.33
N PHE A 666 27.63 -29.62 16.25
CA PHE A 666 26.35 -29.18 16.81
C PHE A 666 25.32 -28.90 15.72
N THR A 667 25.65 -28.03 14.76
CA THR A 667 24.70 -27.60 13.71
C THR A 667 24.15 -28.77 12.91
N LYS A 668 25.01 -29.73 12.54
CA LYS A 668 24.62 -30.91 11.80
C LYS A 668 23.69 -31.82 12.61
N ILE A 669 24.04 -32.09 13.88
CA ILE A 669 23.24 -33.00 14.74
C ILE A 669 21.90 -32.34 15.10
N ALA A 670 21.90 -31.06 15.43
CA ALA A 670 20.70 -30.31 15.77
C ALA A 670 19.76 -30.15 14.55
N ALA A 671 20.29 -29.81 13.37
CA ALA A 671 19.51 -29.76 12.13
C ALA A 671 18.88 -31.13 11.82
N GLN A 672 19.67 -32.21 11.93
CA GLN A 672 19.16 -33.56 11.74
C GLN A 672 18.03 -33.87 12.75
N ARG A 673 18.20 -33.53 14.03
CA ARG A 673 17.14 -33.72 15.04
C ARG A 673 15.85 -32.99 14.68
N ILE A 674 15.95 -31.76 14.20
CA ILE A 674 14.78 -30.99 13.74
C ILE A 674 14.11 -31.70 12.56
N LEU A 675 14.87 -32.05 11.53
CA LEU A 675 14.33 -32.67 10.30
C LEU A 675 13.71 -34.05 10.54
N GLN A 676 14.26 -34.82 11.49
CA GLN A 676 13.75 -36.13 11.88
C GLN A 676 12.58 -36.05 12.87
N GLN A 677 12.15 -34.86 13.27
CA GLN A 677 11.02 -34.69 14.15
C GLN A 677 9.71 -34.78 13.35
N GLN A 678 8.77 -35.61 13.81
CA GLN A 678 7.54 -35.97 13.08
C GLN A 678 6.68 -34.77 12.69
N ASP A 679 6.55 -33.78 13.56
CA ASP A 679 5.76 -32.58 13.37
C ASP A 679 6.41 -31.65 12.31
N MET A 680 7.74 -31.51 12.34
CA MET A 680 8.53 -30.80 11.33
C MET A 680 8.42 -31.47 9.95
N TYR A 681 8.47 -32.81 9.91
CA TYR A 681 8.28 -33.59 8.69
C TYR A 681 6.97 -33.26 7.98
N GLN A 682 5.85 -33.15 8.72
CA GLN A 682 4.58 -32.77 8.11
C GLN A 682 4.65 -31.41 7.40
N PHE A 683 5.32 -30.41 7.99
CA PHE A 683 5.42 -29.08 7.40
C PHE A 683 6.21 -29.07 6.09
N TYR A 684 7.42 -29.63 6.06
CA TYR A 684 8.22 -29.59 4.83
C TYR A 684 7.74 -30.63 3.81
N LYS A 685 7.09 -31.72 4.22
CA LYS A 685 6.48 -32.69 3.29
C LYS A 685 5.46 -32.02 2.37
N LYS A 686 4.52 -31.22 2.92
CA LYS A 686 3.54 -30.49 2.08
C LYS A 686 4.23 -29.60 1.05
N ILE A 687 5.28 -28.88 1.44
CA ILE A 687 6.06 -28.03 0.52
C ILE A 687 6.74 -28.87 -0.55
N TYR A 688 7.35 -29.99 -0.19
CA TYR A 688 8.05 -30.88 -1.11
C TYR A 688 7.08 -31.47 -2.14
N ASP A 689 5.92 -31.97 -1.70
CA ASP A 689 4.88 -32.53 -2.57
C ASP A 689 4.41 -31.47 -3.60
N LEU A 690 4.25 -30.20 -3.18
CA LEU A 690 3.91 -29.09 -4.07
C LEU A 690 5.05 -28.72 -5.04
N ARG A 691 6.31 -28.70 -4.57
CA ARG A 691 7.49 -28.46 -5.42
C ARG A 691 7.61 -29.54 -6.49
N GLU A 692 7.44 -30.80 -6.12
CA GLU A 692 7.51 -31.95 -7.01
C GLU A 692 6.46 -31.87 -8.12
N SER A 693 5.22 -31.52 -7.75
CA SER A 693 4.13 -31.29 -8.69
C SER A 693 4.40 -30.09 -9.61
N SER A 694 4.96 -29.00 -9.08
CA SER A 694 5.30 -27.80 -9.85
C SER A 694 6.41 -28.09 -10.88
N VAL A 695 7.45 -28.83 -10.49
CA VAL A 695 8.51 -29.27 -11.42
C VAL A 695 7.91 -30.11 -12.55
N GLN A 696 7.04 -31.07 -12.22
CA GLN A 696 6.36 -31.89 -13.23
C GLN A 696 5.57 -31.05 -14.23
N LYS A 697 4.75 -30.11 -13.75
CA LYS A 697 3.97 -29.19 -14.60
C LYS A 697 4.87 -28.34 -15.49
N ASN A 698 5.96 -27.80 -14.95
CA ASN A 698 6.89 -26.97 -15.72
C ASN A 698 7.65 -27.76 -16.78
N LEU A 699 7.99 -29.03 -16.52
CA LEU A 699 8.56 -29.91 -17.53
C LEU A 699 7.56 -30.12 -18.67
N GLN A 700 6.30 -30.40 -18.36
CA GLN A 700 5.24 -30.57 -19.36
C GLN A 700 5.07 -29.31 -20.22
N LEU A 701 4.95 -28.14 -19.61
CA LEU A 701 4.83 -26.86 -20.33
C LEU A 701 6.03 -26.61 -21.26
N CYS A 702 7.26 -26.97 -20.83
CA CYS A 702 8.44 -26.85 -21.67
C CYS A 702 8.40 -27.77 -22.89
N VAL A 703 7.88 -28.98 -22.74
CA VAL A 703 7.74 -29.95 -23.84
C VAL A 703 6.67 -29.49 -24.84
N GLU A 704 5.60 -28.87 -24.36
CA GLU A 704 4.51 -28.30 -25.16
C GLU A 704 4.91 -26.98 -25.86
N GLY A 705 6.10 -26.45 -25.62
CA GLY A 705 6.57 -25.17 -26.16
C GLY A 705 5.90 -23.94 -25.53
N CYS A 706 5.18 -24.13 -24.42
CA CYS A 706 4.62 -23.06 -23.62
C CYS A 706 5.68 -22.44 -22.68
N TYR A 707 5.34 -21.29 -22.10
CA TYR A 707 6.19 -20.66 -21.08
C TYR A 707 6.36 -21.60 -19.87
N SER A 708 7.61 -21.79 -19.44
CA SER A 708 7.99 -22.67 -18.34
C SER A 708 9.16 -22.09 -17.56
N ASN A 709 9.14 -22.28 -16.25
CA ASN A 709 10.14 -21.76 -15.31
C ASN A 709 11.34 -22.68 -15.12
N ILE A 710 11.45 -23.82 -15.83
CA ILE A 710 12.56 -24.77 -15.61
C ILE A 710 13.97 -24.20 -15.86
N PHE A 711 14.08 -23.12 -16.66
CA PHE A 711 15.36 -22.46 -16.98
C PHE A 711 15.45 -21.03 -16.42
N LEU A 712 14.56 -20.66 -15.49
CA LEU A 712 14.53 -19.31 -14.91
C LEU A 712 15.79 -19.02 -14.09
N ASP A 713 16.32 -20.02 -13.37
CA ASP A 713 17.51 -19.90 -12.52
C ASP A 713 18.83 -19.90 -13.31
N ALA A 714 18.93 -19.10 -14.38
CA ALA A 714 20.15 -18.90 -15.15
C ALA A 714 20.77 -17.53 -14.85
N LYS A 715 22.08 -17.48 -14.60
CA LYS A 715 22.81 -16.22 -14.35
C LYS A 715 23.95 -16.05 -15.32
N GLU A 716 24.09 -14.85 -15.86
CA GLU A 716 25.28 -14.40 -16.58
C GLU A 716 26.35 -14.05 -15.54
N GLN A 717 27.55 -14.60 -15.70
CA GLN A 717 28.63 -14.49 -14.72
C GLN A 717 29.96 -14.23 -15.44
N ASN A 718 30.80 -13.42 -14.80
CA ASN A 718 32.17 -13.14 -15.23
C ASN A 718 32.32 -12.58 -16.66
N GLY A 719 31.23 -12.06 -17.24
CA GLY A 719 31.19 -11.45 -18.58
C GLY A 719 31.21 -12.44 -19.75
N CYS A 720 31.51 -13.72 -19.55
CA CYS A 720 31.62 -14.71 -20.63
C CYS A 720 30.80 -15.99 -20.45
N ALA A 721 30.26 -16.23 -19.26
CA ALA A 721 29.57 -17.48 -18.95
C ALA A 721 28.10 -17.25 -18.59
N ARG A 722 27.25 -18.19 -18.96
CA ARG A 722 25.86 -18.29 -18.48
C ARG A 722 25.65 -19.66 -17.86
N VAL A 723 25.29 -19.69 -16.58
CA VAL A 723 25.13 -20.94 -15.82
C VAL A 723 23.72 -21.02 -15.25
N GLY A 724 23.01 -22.11 -15.54
CA GLY A 724 21.70 -22.42 -14.96
C GLY A 724 21.68 -23.70 -14.12
N GLN A 725 20.64 -23.86 -13.31
CA GLN A 725 20.36 -25.08 -12.55
C GLN A 725 18.86 -25.38 -12.53
N THR A 726 18.50 -26.65 -12.67
CA THR A 726 17.16 -27.18 -12.41
C THR A 726 17.30 -28.30 -11.37
N LYS A 727 16.68 -28.11 -10.19
CA LYS A 727 16.59 -29.13 -9.15
C LYS A 727 15.34 -29.98 -9.40
N MET A 728 15.47 -31.31 -9.35
CA MET A 728 14.39 -32.25 -9.64
C MET A 728 14.30 -33.34 -8.58
N PHE A 729 13.08 -33.81 -8.28
CA PHE A 729 12.90 -35.00 -7.44
C PHE A 729 13.06 -36.26 -8.28
N ALA A 730 13.47 -37.37 -7.65
CA ALA A 730 13.63 -38.66 -8.32
C ALA A 730 12.37 -39.09 -9.11
N PHE A 731 11.18 -38.76 -8.61
CA PHE A 731 9.90 -39.04 -9.28
C PHE A 731 9.71 -38.30 -10.60
N ASN A 732 10.33 -37.13 -10.79
CA ASN A 732 10.22 -36.36 -12.03
C ASN A 732 11.14 -36.89 -13.14
N PHE A 733 12.17 -37.69 -12.81
CA PHE A 733 13.17 -38.15 -13.77
C PHE A 733 12.62 -39.03 -14.90
N PRO A 734 11.70 -39.98 -14.67
CA PRO A 734 11.10 -40.76 -15.76
C PRO A 734 10.54 -39.89 -16.89
N PHE A 735 9.74 -38.85 -16.55
CA PHE A 735 9.19 -37.92 -17.53
C PHE A 735 10.28 -37.07 -18.20
N PHE A 736 11.24 -36.58 -17.43
CA PHE A 736 12.36 -35.82 -17.99
C PHE A 736 13.18 -36.65 -18.97
N LEU A 737 13.49 -37.91 -18.66
CA LEU A 737 14.26 -38.80 -19.52
C LEU A 737 13.49 -39.14 -20.81
N GLU A 738 12.18 -39.37 -20.72
CA GLU A 738 11.30 -39.60 -21.88
C GLU A 738 11.32 -38.41 -22.85
N HIS A 739 11.31 -37.18 -22.34
CA HIS A 739 11.25 -35.96 -23.14
C HIS A 739 12.57 -35.16 -23.21
N ALA A 740 13.69 -35.78 -22.82
CA ALA A 740 14.96 -35.08 -22.62
C ALA A 740 15.44 -34.34 -23.88
N GLN A 741 15.20 -34.92 -25.06
CA GLN A 741 15.55 -34.29 -26.33
C GLN A 741 14.77 -32.99 -26.60
N SER A 742 13.47 -32.95 -26.28
CA SER A 742 12.67 -31.72 -26.45
C SER A 742 13.16 -30.62 -25.50
N ILE A 743 13.33 -30.98 -24.24
CA ILE A 743 13.76 -30.06 -23.17
C ILE A 743 15.15 -29.46 -23.47
N ARG A 744 16.12 -30.30 -23.85
CA ARG A 744 17.47 -29.84 -24.22
C ARG A 744 17.45 -28.96 -25.48
N SER A 745 16.55 -29.22 -26.44
CA SER A 745 16.39 -28.37 -27.63
C SER A 745 15.96 -26.96 -27.25
N THR A 746 14.97 -26.85 -26.36
CA THR A 746 14.49 -25.55 -25.85
C THR A 746 15.60 -24.78 -25.13
N TRP A 747 16.37 -25.45 -24.28
CA TRP A 747 17.53 -24.83 -23.61
C TRP A 747 18.60 -24.35 -24.59
N LEU A 748 18.95 -25.19 -25.58
CA LEU A 748 19.95 -24.88 -26.59
C LEU A 748 19.53 -23.67 -27.44
N ASN A 749 18.26 -23.60 -27.85
CA ASN A 749 17.75 -22.46 -28.63
C ASN A 749 17.85 -21.16 -27.84
N LYS A 750 17.44 -21.15 -26.56
CA LYS A 750 17.61 -19.99 -25.67
C LYS A 750 19.07 -19.57 -25.51
N SER A 751 19.98 -20.54 -25.42
CA SER A 751 21.42 -20.27 -25.28
C SER A 751 22.00 -19.65 -26.55
N ARG A 752 21.58 -20.12 -27.74
CA ARG A 752 21.94 -19.54 -29.04
C ARG A 752 21.40 -18.13 -29.23
N GLU A 753 20.15 -17.88 -28.83
CA GLU A 753 19.54 -16.55 -28.89
C GLU A 753 20.34 -15.55 -28.05
N ILE A 754 20.69 -15.92 -26.81
CA ILE A 754 21.48 -15.04 -25.93
C ILE A 754 22.88 -14.80 -26.48
N ASN A 755 23.58 -15.82 -26.98
CA ASN A 755 24.91 -15.62 -27.58
C ASN A 755 24.84 -14.77 -28.86
N ARG A 756 23.77 -14.86 -29.64
CA ARG A 756 23.56 -13.97 -30.80
C ARG A 756 23.43 -12.50 -30.36
N ASP A 757 22.73 -12.27 -29.26
CA ASP A 757 22.51 -10.92 -28.72
C ASP A 757 23.73 -10.38 -27.95
N LYS A 758 24.49 -11.28 -27.30
CA LYS A 758 25.70 -11.02 -26.51
C LYS A 758 26.81 -12.04 -26.87
N PRO A 759 27.58 -11.81 -27.96
CA PRO A 759 28.59 -12.76 -28.44
C PRO A 759 29.68 -13.10 -27.43
N GLU A 760 29.96 -12.20 -26.48
CA GLU A 760 30.88 -12.39 -25.37
C GLU A 760 30.45 -13.51 -24.42
N ILE A 761 29.15 -13.79 -24.30
CA ILE A 761 28.61 -14.90 -23.51
C ILE A 761 28.63 -16.16 -24.36
N ASP A 762 29.78 -16.83 -24.38
CA ASP A 762 30.06 -17.96 -25.25
C ASP A 762 30.14 -19.31 -24.52
N LEU A 763 30.18 -19.33 -23.18
CA LEU A 763 30.14 -20.55 -22.38
C LEU A 763 28.78 -20.71 -21.68
N HIS A 764 27.95 -21.65 -22.15
CA HIS A 764 26.64 -21.94 -21.56
C HIS A 764 26.64 -23.29 -20.85
N LEU A 765 26.27 -23.26 -19.58
CA LEU A 765 26.22 -24.43 -18.69
C LEU A 765 24.83 -24.56 -18.08
N HIS A 766 24.30 -25.77 -17.98
CA HIS A 766 23.05 -26.01 -17.26
C HIS A 766 23.06 -27.33 -16.53
N MET A 767 22.80 -27.28 -15.22
CA MET A 767 22.86 -28.45 -14.35
C MET A 767 21.44 -28.97 -14.06
N ILE A 768 21.22 -30.25 -14.30
CA ILE A 768 20.06 -31.00 -13.81
C ILE A 768 20.53 -31.81 -12.59
N SER A 769 20.03 -31.48 -11.41
CA SER A 769 20.47 -32.07 -10.15
C SER A 769 19.31 -32.68 -9.37
N THR A 770 19.53 -33.87 -8.80
CA THR A 770 18.55 -34.54 -7.94
C THR A 770 18.53 -33.94 -6.55
N ILE A 771 17.34 -33.67 -6.03
CA ILE A 771 17.11 -33.35 -4.61
C ILE A 771 16.42 -34.51 -3.91
N ALA A 772 16.78 -34.70 -2.63
CA ALA A 772 16.17 -35.72 -1.80
C ALA A 772 14.67 -35.46 -1.63
N SER A 773 13.88 -36.53 -1.58
CA SER A 773 12.46 -36.47 -1.21
C SER A 773 12.29 -36.16 0.27
N SER A 774 11.08 -35.74 0.66
CA SER A 774 10.75 -35.44 2.05
C SER A 774 10.96 -36.66 2.97
N GLU A 775 10.65 -37.85 2.48
CA GLU A 775 10.84 -39.11 3.19
C GLU A 775 12.32 -39.47 3.39
N GLU A 776 13.16 -39.25 2.38
CA GLU A 776 14.60 -39.48 2.47
C GLU A 776 15.26 -38.55 3.49
N VAL A 777 14.84 -37.27 3.50
CA VAL A 777 15.28 -36.31 4.51
C VAL A 777 14.84 -36.75 5.91
N TYR A 778 13.57 -37.17 6.07
CA TYR A 778 13.03 -37.60 7.36
C TYR A 778 13.75 -38.84 7.91
N ARG A 779 14.04 -39.83 7.06
CA ARG A 779 14.77 -41.03 7.46
C ARG A 779 16.27 -40.81 7.60
N ASN A 780 16.78 -39.66 7.16
CA ASN A 780 18.20 -39.39 6.99
C ASN A 780 18.90 -40.50 6.16
N GLN A 781 18.22 -40.94 5.10
CA GLN A 781 18.67 -42.00 4.21
C GLN A 781 18.42 -41.55 2.77
N ILE A 782 19.49 -41.16 2.07
CA ILE A 782 19.43 -40.87 0.64
C ILE A 782 19.41 -42.19 -0.11
N GLY A 783 18.40 -42.40 -0.95
CA GLY A 783 18.21 -43.64 -1.69
C GLY A 783 19.26 -43.82 -2.79
N PRO A 784 19.54 -45.07 -3.21
CA PRO A 784 20.22 -45.31 -4.47
C PRO A 784 19.27 -44.91 -5.60
N TYR A 785 19.58 -43.80 -6.28
CA TYR A 785 18.85 -43.39 -7.47
C TYR A 785 19.28 -44.24 -8.67
N SER A 786 18.30 -44.69 -9.47
CA SER A 786 18.57 -45.45 -10.70
C SER A 786 19.01 -44.55 -11.87
N HIS A 787 18.72 -43.26 -11.79
CA HIS A 787 19.09 -42.26 -12.79
C HIS A 787 20.42 -41.56 -12.47
N GLN A 788 20.91 -40.79 -13.44
CA GLN A 788 22.09 -39.93 -13.31
C GLN A 788 21.67 -38.47 -13.44
N ASP A 789 22.39 -37.59 -12.74
CA ASP A 789 22.30 -36.15 -12.92
C ASP A 789 23.09 -35.72 -14.16
N GLU A 790 22.79 -34.54 -14.69
CA GLU A 790 23.38 -34.05 -15.95
C GLU A 790 23.96 -32.63 -15.81
N LEU A 791 25.09 -32.38 -16.46
CA LEU A 791 25.62 -31.04 -16.71
C LEU A 791 25.77 -30.86 -18.22
N TRP A 792 25.03 -29.89 -18.75
CA TRP A 792 24.93 -29.59 -20.16
C TRP A 792 25.88 -28.48 -20.53
N PHE A 793 26.52 -28.62 -21.69
CA PHE A 793 27.49 -27.67 -22.22
C PHE A 793 27.12 -27.27 -23.63
N TRP A 794 27.10 -25.96 -23.87
CA TRP A 794 27.05 -25.40 -25.20
C TRP A 794 28.04 -24.25 -25.37
N ILE A 795 28.83 -24.31 -26.44
CA ILE A 795 29.70 -23.24 -26.92
C ILE A 795 29.48 -22.98 -28.42
N PRO A 796 29.61 -21.73 -28.91
CA PRO A 796 29.70 -21.44 -30.33
C PRO A 796 31.02 -21.97 -30.91
N ASN A 797 31.08 -22.13 -32.23
CA ASN A 797 32.28 -22.64 -32.91
C ASN A 797 33.34 -21.55 -33.09
N THR A 798 33.93 -21.09 -31.99
CA THR A 798 35.01 -20.11 -31.95
C THR A 798 36.17 -20.63 -31.10
N LEU A 799 37.38 -20.13 -31.37
CA LEU A 799 38.56 -20.48 -30.58
C LEU A 799 38.41 -20.02 -29.13
N GLN A 800 37.96 -18.78 -28.94
CA GLN A 800 37.74 -18.18 -27.62
C GLN A 800 36.79 -19.00 -26.74
N ALA A 801 35.67 -19.47 -27.29
CA ALA A 801 34.72 -20.27 -26.52
C ALA A 801 35.29 -21.64 -26.14
N SER A 802 36.15 -22.20 -27.00
CA SER A 802 36.89 -23.43 -26.72
C SER A 802 37.91 -23.22 -25.59
N ASP A 803 38.58 -22.07 -25.56
CA ASP A 803 39.51 -21.70 -24.49
C ASP A 803 38.80 -21.48 -23.15
N HIS A 804 37.64 -20.80 -23.17
CA HIS A 804 36.79 -20.62 -21.99
C HIS A 804 36.30 -21.97 -21.43
N LEU A 805 35.87 -22.89 -22.30
CA LEU A 805 35.50 -24.25 -21.89
C LEU A 805 36.69 -25.02 -21.29
N ASN A 806 37.86 -24.96 -21.94
CA ASN A 806 39.09 -25.59 -21.43
C ASN A 806 39.48 -25.07 -20.05
N SER A 807 39.43 -23.74 -19.86
CA SER A 807 39.71 -23.08 -18.58
C SER A 807 38.73 -23.56 -17.49
N PHE A 808 37.43 -23.62 -17.80
CA PHE A 808 36.43 -24.16 -16.89
C PHE A 808 36.71 -25.60 -16.49
N LEU A 809 36.93 -26.50 -17.48
CA LEU A 809 37.14 -27.92 -17.20
C LEU A 809 38.40 -28.16 -16.37
N THR A 810 39.47 -27.40 -16.60
CA THR A 810 40.70 -27.44 -15.80
C THR A 810 40.43 -27.16 -14.32
N GLY A 811 39.64 -26.11 -14.01
CA GLY A 811 39.23 -25.81 -12.63
C GLY A 811 38.28 -26.86 -12.07
N PHE A 812 37.28 -27.27 -12.86
CA PHE A 812 36.20 -28.17 -12.46
C PHE A 812 36.68 -29.58 -12.11
N GLN A 813 37.79 -30.05 -12.70
CA GLN A 813 38.46 -31.31 -12.32
C GLN A 813 38.66 -31.44 -10.81
N THR A 814 38.93 -30.33 -10.11
CA THR A 814 39.18 -30.34 -8.66
C THR A 814 37.98 -30.84 -7.86
N VAL A 815 36.76 -30.47 -8.26
CA VAL A 815 35.51 -30.92 -7.63
C VAL A 815 35.09 -32.29 -8.16
N ALA A 816 35.28 -32.51 -9.47
CA ALA A 816 34.93 -33.77 -10.13
C ALA A 816 35.67 -34.99 -9.56
N LYS A 817 36.88 -34.82 -9.00
CA LYS A 817 37.64 -35.90 -8.34
C LYS A 817 36.82 -36.73 -7.35
N SER A 818 35.86 -36.10 -6.67
CA SER A 818 35.03 -36.78 -5.67
C SER A 818 33.96 -37.73 -6.25
N PHE A 819 33.66 -37.65 -7.55
CA PHE A 819 32.65 -38.47 -8.21
C PHE A 819 33.03 -38.94 -9.63
N VAL A 820 34.29 -38.75 -10.04
CA VAL A 820 34.79 -39.04 -11.40
C VAL A 820 34.58 -40.49 -11.84
N GLU A 821 34.62 -41.42 -10.90
CA GLU A 821 34.42 -42.85 -11.15
C GLU A 821 33.01 -43.19 -11.67
N ASN A 822 32.03 -42.31 -11.43
CA ASN A 822 30.64 -42.47 -11.88
C ASN A 822 30.27 -41.49 -13.00
N MET A 823 31.26 -40.86 -13.64
CA MET A 823 31.03 -39.91 -14.71
C MET A 823 30.96 -40.60 -16.07
N SER A 824 30.12 -40.10 -16.96
CA SER A 824 30.16 -40.42 -18.39
C SER A 824 29.83 -39.16 -19.19
N VAL A 825 30.31 -39.07 -20.43
CA VAL A 825 30.02 -37.91 -21.28
C VAL A 825 29.47 -38.35 -22.62
N GLU A 826 28.42 -37.69 -23.06
CA GLU A 826 27.79 -37.89 -24.36
C GLU A 826 27.90 -36.62 -25.20
N PHE A 827 28.41 -36.76 -26.41
CA PHE A 827 28.60 -35.67 -27.37
C PHE A 827 27.57 -35.78 -28.49
N LEU A 828 26.77 -34.73 -28.67
CA LEU A 828 25.69 -34.66 -29.64
C LEU A 828 26.01 -33.64 -30.74
N GLY A 829 25.57 -33.94 -31.97
CA GLY A 829 25.55 -32.99 -33.08
C GLY A 829 26.90 -32.76 -33.79
N PRO A 830 26.97 -31.75 -34.66
CA PRO A 830 28.11 -31.56 -35.58
C PRO A 830 29.43 -31.22 -34.90
N ASN A 831 29.42 -30.63 -33.68
CA ASN A 831 30.67 -30.30 -32.97
C ASN A 831 31.11 -31.42 -32.00
N ALA A 832 30.50 -32.61 -32.07
CA ALA A 832 30.79 -33.70 -31.13
C ALA A 832 32.28 -34.08 -31.08
N GLN A 833 32.98 -34.06 -32.23
CA GLN A 833 34.42 -34.33 -32.29
C GLN A 833 35.26 -33.28 -31.56
N ASN A 834 34.89 -31.99 -31.67
CA ASN A 834 35.60 -30.92 -30.96
C ASN A 834 35.42 -31.05 -29.43
N TYR A 835 34.19 -31.29 -28.98
CA TYR A 835 33.94 -31.57 -27.56
C TYR A 835 34.71 -32.80 -27.07
N GLN A 836 34.79 -33.86 -27.88
CA GLN A 836 35.54 -35.07 -27.52
C GLN A 836 37.02 -34.76 -27.26
N ILE A 837 37.66 -33.97 -28.13
CA ILE A 837 39.07 -33.58 -27.99
C ILE A 837 39.27 -32.80 -26.69
N ILE A 838 38.44 -31.77 -26.46
CA ILE A 838 38.50 -30.92 -25.26
C ILE A 838 38.31 -31.78 -24.01
N PHE A 839 37.22 -32.54 -23.90
CA PHE A 839 36.93 -33.34 -22.70
C PHE A 839 37.93 -34.47 -22.47
N SER A 840 38.50 -35.08 -23.52
CA SER A 840 39.51 -36.14 -23.36
C SER A 840 40.82 -35.64 -22.75
N SER A 841 41.17 -34.37 -23.00
CA SER A 841 42.36 -33.75 -22.39
C SER A 841 42.21 -33.57 -20.87
N HIS A 842 40.97 -33.43 -20.38
CA HIS A 842 40.67 -33.20 -18.97
C HIS A 842 40.17 -34.46 -18.23
N PHE A 843 39.44 -35.34 -18.90
CA PHE A 843 38.86 -36.55 -18.34
C PHE A 843 39.18 -37.78 -19.22
N PRO A 844 40.45 -38.24 -19.26
CA PRO A 844 40.88 -39.28 -20.17
C PRO A 844 40.30 -40.67 -19.86
N HIS A 845 39.82 -40.88 -18.62
CA HIS A 845 39.39 -42.19 -18.12
C HIS A 845 37.87 -42.34 -17.99
N ILE A 846 37.08 -41.32 -18.31
CA ILE A 846 35.61 -41.42 -18.23
C ILE A 846 35.04 -42.03 -19.52
N PRO A 847 34.00 -42.89 -19.45
CA PRO A 847 33.29 -43.35 -20.63
C PRO A 847 32.78 -42.18 -21.50
N GLN A 848 33.09 -42.23 -22.80
CA GLN A 848 32.69 -41.23 -23.77
C GLN A 848 31.85 -41.86 -24.88
N LYS A 849 30.76 -41.21 -25.27
CA LYS A 849 29.87 -41.68 -26.34
C LYS A 849 29.59 -40.54 -27.32
N ILE A 850 29.89 -40.76 -28.60
CA ILE A 850 29.41 -39.89 -29.68
C ILE A 850 28.11 -40.46 -30.21
N VAL A 851 27.04 -39.67 -30.18
CA VAL A 851 25.77 -40.06 -30.81
C VAL A 851 25.70 -39.42 -32.19
N ASN A 852 26.04 -40.22 -33.19
CA ASN A 852 25.93 -39.86 -34.60
C ASN A 852 24.48 -40.03 -35.08
N GLU A 853 23.56 -39.25 -34.52
CA GLU A 853 22.24 -39.05 -35.12
C GLU A 853 22.26 -37.74 -35.91
N SER A 854 22.47 -37.87 -37.21
CA SER A 854 22.49 -36.78 -38.20
C SER A 854 21.16 -36.03 -38.35
N GLN A 855 20.18 -36.20 -37.46
CA GLN A 855 18.81 -35.71 -37.67
C GLN A 855 18.33 -34.48 -36.88
N LYS A 856 19.04 -33.89 -35.89
CA LYS A 856 18.39 -32.79 -35.09
C LYS A 856 19.23 -31.57 -34.64
N GLY A 857 20.33 -31.19 -35.31
CA GLY A 857 20.95 -29.86 -35.13
C GLY A 857 21.36 -29.45 -33.68
N MET A 858 21.39 -30.40 -32.74
CA MET A 858 21.65 -30.18 -31.31
C MET A 858 23.12 -30.46 -31.01
N SER A 859 23.95 -29.42 -31.09
CA SER A 859 25.40 -29.52 -30.82
C SER A 859 25.65 -29.29 -29.34
N LEU A 860 25.87 -30.34 -28.54
CA LEU A 860 25.85 -30.25 -27.07
C LEU A 860 26.73 -31.34 -26.45
N ALA A 861 27.42 -31.04 -25.35
CA ALA A 861 28.04 -32.08 -24.52
C ALA A 861 27.22 -32.26 -23.23
N ILE A 862 26.94 -33.52 -22.88
CA ILE A 862 26.15 -33.89 -21.70
C ILE A 862 27.04 -34.74 -20.81
N LEU A 863 27.46 -34.16 -19.69
CA LEU A 863 28.21 -34.84 -18.66
C LEU A 863 27.24 -35.43 -17.63
N ARG A 864 27.21 -36.75 -17.51
CA ARG A 864 26.40 -37.46 -16.53
C ARG A 864 27.24 -37.88 -15.34
N PHE A 865 26.65 -37.83 -14.16
CA PHE A 865 27.30 -38.22 -12.91
C PHE A 865 26.29 -38.79 -11.93
N LYS A 866 26.78 -39.40 -10.86
CA LYS A 866 25.94 -39.98 -9.82
C LYS A 866 24.95 -38.93 -9.29
N ALA A 867 23.66 -39.28 -9.26
CA ALA A 867 22.61 -38.40 -8.76
C ALA A 867 22.91 -37.93 -7.33
N GLY A 868 22.71 -36.63 -7.09
CA GLY A 868 22.97 -35.98 -5.80
C GLY A 868 24.45 -35.63 -5.55
N ALA A 869 25.37 -35.90 -6.49
CA ALA A 869 26.79 -35.58 -6.32
C ALA A 869 27.10 -34.09 -6.50
N LEU A 870 26.31 -33.37 -7.32
CA LEU A 870 26.42 -31.93 -7.53
C LEU A 870 25.05 -31.25 -7.34
N ASN A 871 24.87 -30.57 -6.21
CA ASN A 871 23.57 -30.01 -5.82
C ASN A 871 23.55 -28.47 -5.78
N SER A 872 24.68 -27.80 -6.00
CA SER A 872 24.76 -26.34 -5.95
C SER A 872 25.66 -25.75 -7.03
N ARG A 873 25.08 -24.97 -7.94
CA ARG A 873 25.87 -24.22 -8.93
C ARG A 873 26.79 -23.17 -8.29
N LYS A 874 26.34 -22.50 -7.22
CA LYS A 874 27.07 -21.37 -6.58
C LYS A 874 28.42 -21.79 -5.99
N SER A 875 28.51 -22.98 -5.38
CA SER A 875 29.73 -23.45 -4.72
C SER A 875 30.50 -24.50 -5.50
N MET A 876 29.86 -25.23 -6.42
CA MET A 876 30.50 -26.37 -7.11
C MET A 876 30.75 -26.13 -8.61
N VAL A 877 30.17 -25.08 -9.21
CA VAL A 877 30.34 -24.75 -10.64
C VAL A 877 30.89 -23.33 -10.80
N THR A 878 30.20 -22.32 -10.27
CA THR A 878 30.56 -20.89 -10.39
C THR A 878 32.01 -20.56 -10.04
N PRO A 879 32.65 -21.13 -9.00
CA PRO A 879 34.04 -20.80 -8.66
C PRO A 879 35.06 -21.14 -9.75
N PHE A 880 34.71 -22.03 -10.68
CA PHE A 880 35.60 -22.51 -11.74
C PHE A 880 35.32 -21.84 -13.09
N LEU A 881 34.36 -20.91 -13.16
CA LEU A 881 34.08 -20.21 -14.41
C LEU A 881 35.24 -19.28 -14.79
N PRO A 882 35.58 -19.19 -16.09
CA PRO A 882 36.56 -18.24 -16.57
C PRO A 882 36.11 -16.80 -16.28
N ARG A 883 37.07 -15.87 -16.22
CA ARG A 883 36.83 -14.44 -16.08
C ARG A 883 37.42 -13.71 -17.27
N LEU A 884 36.61 -12.85 -17.89
CA LEU A 884 37.15 -11.84 -18.80
C LEU A 884 38.03 -10.89 -17.98
N THR A 885 39.32 -10.85 -18.32
CA THR A 885 40.28 -9.86 -17.82
C THR A 885 40.13 -8.54 -18.54
#